data_AF-A0A968Z530-F1
#
_entry.id   AF-A0A968Z530-F1
#
_cell.length_a   1.000
_cell.length_b   1.000
_cell.length_c   1.000
_cell.angle_alpha   90.00
_cell.angle_beta   90.00
_cell.angle_gamma   90.00
#
_symmetry.space_group_name_H-M   'P 1'
#
loop_
_entity.id
_entity.type
_entity.pdbx_description
1 polymer ?
#
loop_
_entity_poly.entity_id
_entity_poly.type
_entity_poly.pdbx_seq_one_letter_code
_entity_poly.pdbx_strand_id
1 'polypeptide(L)'
;MENSVATIQCSNPNCQALNPLTVKICHKCRTPLIKRYLWSIGDWLSAYRVGELIGDRYLLKTPKIVLDTQPALPPLTPEEVPDAIVPYLKLLPYRLHIPLVYGYLPSPDEQLDLNIWFLEYGTVPTNESGELKYPKLFPQLTELWQQASNLRQLNWLWQMARLWEPFHSKGVASSLLEPSLLTVNGSSIQLLELKFDEERKPSLQQLGQLWSQWLDRASPQLSEYLQHLCQHLEQGKIERSEQLLTLLEDAIAQSDRVYERTYQIYTRTDAGPTRDHNEDACYPYENELVKINGQEKALAIVCDGIGGQEGGEIASQLAIDSLREEIARIEIEEDKSQPQCYLEAIESAICTTNDLISKRNDSENRQERQRMGTTLVMSLACDRDIYLAHIGDSRIYWITPTSCQQATVDDDLASREVRLGYLLYREAIQYPNAGALVQALGMNSSSSLHPTVQRFIVDEDCVFLLCSDGLSDFDRVDQYWESEIVPIVNRTKDVTEVGKRLLEIANTRNGHDNVTIALVYCQVKLKEGVELPTIVYPEIDVSDVPSPTLLLLEDEEEIQKEEEDTVLMGTSAKSESYPEKTSQRSPFSPVLLSVVALGALALGGGYWLWQKNIQSQDSNPPTLSALVEGDAIETLTPISLQASQTEVDRSLQVPAGIILKVVSTNSNSLELRTCQISQNVNSNPEEKKRPGAIALGQQGWIDREKLALSVVTKLPSADEVDCSVVESPQPIIPPKSPSPETDN
;
A
#
# COMPACT_ATOMS: atom_id res chain seq x y z
N MET A 1 4.95 -33.49 -16.51
CA MET A 1 6.42 -33.46 -16.49
C MET A 1 6.80 -32.02 -16.24
N GLU A 2 7.47 -31.70 -15.13
CA GLU A 2 7.90 -30.32 -14.88
C GLU A 2 8.89 -29.89 -15.95
N ASN A 3 8.67 -28.70 -16.50
CA ASN A 3 9.54 -28.11 -17.51
C ASN A 3 10.88 -27.77 -16.83
N SER A 4 11.87 -28.65 -16.97
CA SER A 4 13.17 -28.56 -16.27
C SER A 4 14.03 -27.33 -16.65
N VAL A 5 13.49 -26.46 -17.50
CA VAL A 5 14.11 -25.23 -18.00
C VAL A 5 13.44 -23.97 -17.40
N ALA A 6 12.29 -24.10 -16.73
CA ALA A 6 11.61 -22.93 -16.16
C ALA A 6 12.46 -22.28 -15.06
N THR A 7 12.58 -20.95 -15.13
CA THR A 7 13.35 -20.12 -14.20
C THR A 7 12.50 -19.01 -13.64
N ILE A 8 12.85 -18.50 -12.45
CA ILE A 8 12.26 -17.31 -11.85
C ILE A 8 13.27 -16.16 -11.85
N GLN A 9 12.83 -14.97 -12.23
CA GLN A 9 13.63 -13.77 -12.23
C GLN A 9 13.75 -13.19 -10.82
N CYS A 10 14.95 -12.74 -10.45
CA CYS A 10 15.17 -12.04 -9.20
C CYS A 10 14.37 -10.72 -9.16
N SER A 11 13.62 -10.48 -8.07
CA SER A 11 12.85 -9.26 -7.84
C SER A 11 13.72 -8.02 -7.60
N ASN A 12 15.01 -8.18 -7.27
CA ASN A 12 15.92 -7.06 -7.11
C ASN A 12 16.17 -6.38 -8.47
N PRO A 13 15.77 -5.10 -8.65
CA PRO A 13 15.87 -4.38 -9.93
C PRO A 13 17.31 -4.30 -10.47
N ASN A 14 18.30 -4.27 -9.57
CA ASN A 14 19.73 -4.20 -9.94
C ASN A 14 20.32 -5.58 -10.30
N CYS A 15 19.60 -6.67 -10.04
CA CYS A 15 20.10 -8.02 -10.27
C CYS A 15 19.43 -8.71 -11.46
N GLN A 16 18.09 -8.83 -11.42
CA GLN A 16 17.24 -9.47 -12.44
C GLN A 16 17.73 -10.84 -12.96
N ALA A 17 18.53 -11.57 -12.18
CA ALA A 17 19.12 -12.83 -12.61
C ALA A 17 18.06 -13.93 -12.66
N LEU A 18 18.17 -14.85 -13.63
CA LEU A 18 17.33 -16.03 -13.72
C LEU A 18 17.80 -17.10 -12.74
N ASN A 19 16.87 -17.67 -11.98
CA ASN A 19 17.14 -18.66 -10.95
C ASN A 19 16.31 -19.92 -11.19
N PRO A 20 16.81 -21.12 -10.87
CA PRO A 20 15.97 -22.32 -10.82
C PRO A 20 14.78 -22.12 -9.88
N LEU A 21 13.63 -22.70 -10.21
CA LEU A 21 12.42 -22.59 -9.35
C LEU A 21 12.60 -23.23 -7.98
N THR A 22 13.58 -24.13 -7.81
CA THR A 22 13.82 -24.86 -6.55
C THR A 22 14.60 -24.06 -5.51
N VAL A 23 15.15 -22.89 -5.87
CA VAL A 23 15.92 -22.06 -4.92
C VAL A 23 15.05 -20.95 -4.32
N LYS A 24 15.27 -20.63 -3.03
CA LYS A 24 14.62 -19.51 -2.33
C LYS A 24 15.44 -18.21 -2.33
N ILE A 25 16.72 -18.29 -2.71
CA ILE A 25 17.65 -17.15 -2.65
C ILE A 25 18.30 -17.00 -4.01
N CYS A 26 18.37 -15.77 -4.52
CA CYS A 26 19.04 -15.46 -5.76
C CYS A 26 20.51 -15.85 -5.70
N HIS A 27 20.98 -16.66 -6.65
CA HIS A 27 22.36 -17.14 -6.70
C HIS A 27 23.38 -15.99 -6.89
N LYS A 28 22.97 -14.88 -7.50
CA LYS A 28 23.83 -13.74 -7.83
C LYS A 28 23.89 -12.68 -6.72
N CYS A 29 22.74 -12.17 -6.27
CA CYS A 29 22.69 -11.04 -5.31
C CYS A 29 22.26 -11.43 -3.89
N ARG A 30 21.91 -12.70 -3.66
CA ARG A 30 21.45 -13.21 -2.36
C ARG A 30 20.13 -12.62 -1.84
N THR A 31 19.39 -11.86 -2.67
CA THR A 31 18.03 -11.43 -2.34
C THR A 31 17.09 -12.66 -2.29
N PRO A 32 16.24 -12.78 -1.26
CA PRO A 32 15.17 -13.78 -1.24
C PRO A 32 14.28 -13.65 -2.49
N LEU A 33 13.96 -14.77 -3.12
CA LEU A 33 13.13 -14.82 -4.32
C LEU A 33 11.66 -14.88 -3.92
N ILE A 34 10.89 -13.89 -4.35
CA ILE A 34 9.45 -13.87 -4.15
C ILE A 34 8.79 -14.81 -5.17
N LYS A 35 8.08 -15.83 -4.70
CA LYS A 35 7.32 -16.76 -5.54
C LYS A 35 5.83 -16.39 -5.47
N ARG A 36 5.36 -15.63 -6.46
CA ARG A 36 3.96 -15.22 -6.56
C ARG A 36 3.14 -16.29 -7.28
N TYR A 37 2.43 -17.10 -6.50
CA TYR A 37 1.43 -18.02 -7.02
C TYR A 37 0.11 -17.27 -7.16
N LEU A 38 -0.48 -17.32 -8.36
CA LEU A 38 -1.67 -16.57 -8.72
C LEU A 38 -2.79 -17.55 -9.07
N TRP A 39 -3.99 -17.24 -8.61
CA TRP A 39 -5.21 -17.89 -9.08
C TRP A 39 -5.67 -17.23 -10.36
N SER A 40 -6.18 -18.01 -11.31
CA SER A 40 -6.60 -17.49 -12.61
C SER A 40 -8.09 -17.72 -12.86
N ILE A 41 -8.73 -16.73 -13.48
CA ILE A 41 -10.13 -16.80 -13.92
C ILE A 41 -10.22 -16.54 -15.44
N GLY A 42 -11.30 -17.02 -16.06
CA GLY A 42 -11.52 -16.99 -17.52
C GLY A 42 -11.57 -18.37 -18.17
N ASP A 43 -11.98 -18.42 -19.45
CA ASP A 43 -12.30 -19.66 -20.18
C ASP A 43 -11.11 -20.19 -21.01
N TRP A 44 -9.95 -20.32 -20.38
CA TRP A 44 -8.69 -20.61 -21.07
C TRP A 44 -8.11 -22.01 -20.80
N LEU A 45 -8.60 -22.73 -19.78
CA LEU A 45 -7.96 -23.95 -19.26
C LEU A 45 -7.77 -25.06 -20.31
N SER A 46 -8.61 -25.10 -21.34
CA SER A 46 -8.51 -26.11 -22.41
C SER A 46 -7.36 -25.83 -23.40
N ALA A 47 -6.85 -24.60 -23.43
CA ALA A 47 -5.82 -24.16 -24.38
C ALA A 47 -4.39 -24.48 -23.94
N TYR A 48 -4.15 -24.70 -22.64
CA TYR A 48 -2.81 -24.87 -22.07
C TYR A 48 -2.68 -26.13 -21.20
N ARG A 49 -1.47 -26.65 -21.07
CA ARG A 49 -1.16 -27.83 -20.24
C ARG A 49 -0.27 -27.49 -19.06
N VAL A 50 -0.47 -28.20 -17.95
CA VAL A 50 0.38 -28.07 -16.76
C VAL A 50 1.86 -28.24 -17.12
N GLY A 51 2.68 -27.27 -16.74
CA GLY A 51 4.10 -27.16 -17.07
C GLY A 51 4.42 -26.21 -18.23
N GLU A 52 3.41 -25.73 -18.96
CA GLU A 52 3.59 -24.75 -20.04
C GLU A 52 3.68 -23.32 -19.50
N LEU A 53 4.43 -22.46 -20.20
CA LEU A 53 4.46 -21.02 -19.97
C LEU A 53 3.35 -20.36 -20.79
N ILE A 54 2.54 -19.55 -20.12
CA ILE A 54 1.47 -18.75 -20.69
C ILE A 54 1.98 -17.31 -20.82
N GLY A 55 1.88 -16.75 -22.04
CA GLY A 55 2.36 -15.39 -22.34
C GLY A 55 3.84 -15.16 -22.00
N ASP A 56 4.68 -16.19 -22.13
CA ASP A 56 6.12 -16.18 -21.79
C ASP A 56 6.47 -15.75 -20.35
N ARG A 57 5.49 -15.75 -19.44
CA ARG A 57 5.63 -15.24 -18.07
C ARG A 57 5.02 -16.14 -17.01
N TYR A 58 3.83 -16.66 -17.24
CA TYR A 58 3.06 -17.36 -16.21
C TYR A 58 3.20 -18.87 -16.38
N LEU A 59 3.92 -19.52 -15.47
CA LEU A 59 4.10 -20.97 -15.53
C LEU A 59 2.87 -21.68 -14.94
N LEU A 60 2.17 -22.47 -15.74
CA LEU A 60 1.01 -23.24 -15.30
C LEU A 60 1.43 -24.38 -14.36
N LYS A 61 1.11 -24.28 -13.06
CA LYS A 61 1.48 -25.27 -12.03
C LYS A 61 0.40 -26.32 -11.81
N THR A 62 -0.86 -25.92 -11.77
CA THR A 62 -2.04 -26.81 -11.70
C THR A 62 -3.19 -26.14 -12.45
N PRO A 63 -4.33 -26.82 -12.73
CA PRO A 63 -5.50 -26.14 -13.27
C PRO A 63 -5.88 -24.95 -12.38
N LYS A 64 -6.00 -23.77 -13.01
CA LYS A 64 -6.25 -22.45 -12.39
C LYS A 64 -5.10 -21.81 -11.57
N ILE A 65 -3.93 -22.43 -11.43
CA ILE A 65 -2.82 -21.83 -10.67
C ILE A 65 -1.59 -21.66 -11.55
N VAL A 66 -1.11 -20.42 -11.61
CA VAL A 66 0.14 -20.07 -12.28
C VAL A 66 1.17 -19.54 -11.28
N LEU A 67 2.45 -19.70 -11.61
CA LEU A 67 3.55 -19.01 -10.94
C LEU A 67 4.03 -17.89 -11.86
N ASP A 68 4.04 -16.65 -11.37
CA ASP A 68 4.68 -15.56 -12.10
C ASP A 68 6.21 -15.74 -12.07
N THR A 69 6.82 -15.95 -13.24
CA THR A 69 8.27 -16.12 -13.37
C THR A 69 9.01 -14.78 -13.45
N GLN A 70 8.30 -13.67 -13.64
CA GLN A 70 8.86 -12.32 -13.77
C GLN A 70 8.18 -11.33 -12.82
N PRO A 71 8.13 -11.60 -11.50
CA PRO A 71 7.41 -10.77 -10.54
C PRO A 71 8.01 -9.35 -10.35
N ALA A 72 9.23 -9.13 -10.86
CA ALA A 72 9.86 -7.80 -10.86
C ALA A 72 9.25 -6.84 -11.88
N LEU A 73 8.60 -7.37 -12.92
CA LEU A 73 8.01 -6.58 -14.00
C LEU A 73 6.53 -6.34 -13.71
N PRO A 74 5.99 -5.14 -13.98
CA PRO A 74 4.56 -4.90 -13.92
C PRO A 74 3.80 -5.89 -14.81
N PRO A 75 2.67 -6.46 -14.35
CA PRO A 75 1.78 -7.25 -15.20
C PRO A 75 1.08 -6.36 -16.23
N LEU A 76 0.52 -6.98 -17.27
CA LEU A 76 -0.33 -6.24 -18.21
C LEU A 76 -1.65 -5.88 -17.53
N THR A 77 -2.17 -4.70 -17.87
CA THR A 77 -3.46 -4.18 -17.42
C THR A 77 -4.31 -3.82 -18.64
N PRO A 78 -5.65 -3.89 -18.55
CA PRO A 78 -6.51 -3.46 -19.64
C PRO A 78 -6.50 -1.93 -19.78
N GLU A 79 -6.96 -1.40 -20.91
CA GLU A 79 -7.16 0.06 -21.06
C GLU A 79 -8.32 0.58 -20.20
N GLU A 80 -9.35 -0.25 -20.01
CA GLU A 80 -10.52 0.05 -19.16
C GLU A 80 -10.79 -1.13 -18.23
N VAL A 81 -11.12 -0.84 -16.97
CA VAL A 81 -11.49 -1.86 -15.99
C VAL A 81 -12.91 -2.39 -16.29
N PRO A 82 -13.09 -3.68 -16.59
CA PRO A 82 -14.42 -4.22 -16.84
C PRO A 82 -15.29 -4.28 -15.59
N ASP A 83 -16.61 -4.19 -15.75
CA ASP A 83 -17.59 -4.30 -14.65
C ASP A 83 -17.41 -5.56 -13.79
N ALA A 84 -16.95 -6.66 -14.40
CA ALA A 84 -16.68 -7.92 -13.70
C ALA A 84 -15.52 -7.84 -12.69
N ILE A 85 -14.68 -6.82 -12.79
CA ILE A 85 -13.49 -6.61 -11.95
C ILE A 85 -13.74 -5.56 -10.87
N VAL A 86 -14.64 -4.60 -11.12
CA VAL A 86 -14.96 -3.51 -10.19
C VAL A 86 -15.27 -3.97 -8.76
N PRO A 87 -16.04 -5.07 -8.50
CA PRO A 87 -16.26 -5.54 -7.13
C PRO A 87 -14.99 -5.91 -6.38
N TYR A 88 -13.98 -6.48 -7.05
CA TYR A 88 -12.70 -6.79 -6.40
C TYR A 88 -12.00 -5.52 -5.95
N LEU A 89 -12.02 -4.47 -6.77
CA LEU A 89 -11.33 -3.22 -6.48
C LEU A 89 -12.04 -2.44 -5.36
N LYS A 90 -13.37 -2.38 -5.40
CA LYS A 90 -14.19 -1.74 -4.35
C LYS A 90 -14.13 -2.47 -3.02
N LEU A 91 -13.91 -3.78 -3.02
CA LEU A 91 -13.76 -4.57 -1.79
C LEU A 91 -12.31 -4.67 -1.30
N LEU A 92 -11.39 -3.84 -1.81
CA LEU A 92 -9.99 -3.77 -1.34
C LEU A 92 -9.85 -3.65 0.19
N PRO A 93 -10.70 -2.89 0.93
CA PRO A 93 -10.63 -2.86 2.39
C PRO A 93 -10.76 -4.24 3.08
N TYR A 94 -11.29 -5.25 2.37
CA TYR A 94 -11.46 -6.63 2.82
C TYR A 94 -10.39 -7.58 2.23
N ARG A 95 -9.21 -7.06 1.82
CA ARG A 95 -8.12 -7.84 1.18
C ARG A 95 -7.58 -9.03 1.97
N LEU A 96 -7.83 -9.12 3.27
CA LEU A 96 -7.50 -10.32 4.07
C LEU A 96 -8.36 -11.52 3.69
N HIS A 97 -9.52 -11.29 3.07
CA HIS A 97 -10.50 -12.31 2.70
C HIS A 97 -10.67 -12.45 1.18
N ILE A 98 -10.35 -11.41 0.41
CA ILE A 98 -10.56 -11.33 -1.03
C ILE A 98 -9.21 -11.16 -1.73
N PRO A 99 -8.96 -11.85 -2.85
CA PRO A 99 -7.72 -11.65 -3.58
C PRO A 99 -7.68 -10.29 -4.28
N LEU A 100 -6.46 -9.78 -4.44
CA LEU A 100 -6.20 -8.59 -5.24
C LEU A 100 -6.15 -8.96 -6.73
N VAL A 101 -6.66 -8.10 -7.61
CA VAL A 101 -6.51 -8.29 -9.05
C VAL A 101 -5.07 -7.95 -9.43
N TYR A 102 -4.31 -8.98 -9.79
CA TYR A 102 -2.89 -8.85 -10.08
C TYR A 102 -2.65 -8.25 -11.46
N GLY A 103 -3.36 -8.77 -12.47
CA GLY A 103 -3.20 -8.35 -13.86
C GLY A 103 -4.00 -9.21 -14.81
N TYR A 104 -3.79 -8.95 -16.09
CA TYR A 104 -4.60 -9.46 -17.18
C TYR A 104 -3.70 -10.00 -18.29
N LEU A 105 -4.19 -10.98 -19.05
CA LEU A 105 -3.57 -11.42 -20.29
C LEU A 105 -4.67 -11.52 -21.35
N PRO A 106 -4.62 -10.70 -22.42
CA PRO A 106 -5.59 -10.77 -23.49
C PRO A 106 -5.46 -12.07 -24.26
N SER A 107 -6.58 -12.50 -24.85
CA SER A 107 -6.58 -13.63 -25.76
C SER A 107 -5.59 -13.42 -26.92
N PRO A 108 -4.80 -14.44 -27.30
CA PRO A 108 -3.91 -14.36 -28.46
C PRO A 108 -4.67 -14.29 -29.79
N ASP A 109 -5.95 -14.67 -29.82
CA ASP A 109 -6.83 -14.60 -30.97
C ASP A 109 -8.16 -13.97 -30.54
N GLU A 110 -8.52 -12.80 -31.08
CA GLU A 110 -9.76 -12.09 -30.77
C GLU A 110 -11.03 -12.93 -31.03
N GLN A 111 -10.94 -13.98 -31.86
CA GLN A 111 -12.07 -14.89 -32.12
C GLN A 111 -12.25 -15.94 -31.03
N LEU A 112 -11.26 -16.14 -30.18
CA LEU A 112 -11.28 -17.06 -29.05
C LEU A 112 -11.34 -16.23 -27.77
N ASP A 113 -12.37 -16.40 -26.94
CA ASP A 113 -12.47 -15.68 -25.65
C ASP A 113 -11.60 -16.35 -24.58
N LEU A 114 -10.27 -16.29 -24.76
CA LEU A 114 -9.26 -16.91 -23.88
C LEU A 114 -8.61 -15.88 -22.94
N ASN A 115 -9.32 -14.81 -22.64
CA ASN A 115 -8.86 -13.79 -21.71
C ASN A 115 -8.59 -14.40 -20.33
N ILE A 116 -7.46 -14.04 -19.73
CA ILE A 116 -7.04 -14.56 -18.42
C ILE A 116 -6.87 -13.40 -17.46
N TRP A 117 -7.51 -13.50 -16.32
CA TRP A 117 -7.26 -12.60 -15.19
C TRP A 117 -6.53 -13.35 -14.11
N PHE A 118 -5.57 -12.68 -13.49
CA PHE A 118 -4.77 -13.23 -12.40
C PHE A 118 -5.12 -12.53 -11.10
N LEU A 119 -5.31 -13.34 -10.06
CA LEU A 119 -5.67 -12.94 -8.72
C LEU A 119 -4.49 -13.28 -7.79
N GLU A 120 -4.02 -12.29 -7.06
CA GLU A 120 -2.93 -12.37 -6.09
C GLU A 120 -3.47 -12.48 -4.68
N TYR A 121 -2.77 -13.30 -3.89
CA TYR A 121 -2.90 -13.37 -2.44
C TYR A 121 -1.56 -12.93 -1.89
N GLY A 122 -1.54 -12.14 -0.80
CA GLY A 122 -0.31 -11.62 -0.21
C GLY A 122 0.76 -12.71 -0.05
N THR A 123 0.58 -13.60 0.92
CA THR A 123 1.40 -14.81 1.04
C THR A 123 0.56 -16.06 0.95
N VAL A 124 1.11 -17.08 0.29
CA VAL A 124 0.52 -18.41 0.16
C VAL A 124 1.40 -19.42 0.89
N PRO A 125 0.84 -20.37 1.66
CA PRO A 125 1.61 -21.39 2.35
C PRO A 125 2.46 -22.22 1.38
N THR A 126 3.78 -22.19 1.59
CA THR A 126 4.73 -23.02 0.84
C THR A 126 5.53 -23.94 1.75
N ASN A 127 6.13 -24.97 1.18
CA ASN A 127 7.06 -25.87 1.88
C ASN A 127 8.49 -25.28 1.91
N GLU A 128 9.44 -26.03 2.47
CA GLU A 128 10.84 -25.60 2.58
C GLU A 128 11.52 -25.32 1.22
N SER A 129 11.06 -25.93 0.12
CA SER A 129 11.55 -25.65 -1.24
C SER A 129 10.82 -24.47 -1.91
N GLY A 130 9.80 -23.89 -1.27
CA GLY A 130 8.98 -22.81 -1.79
C GLY A 130 7.95 -23.27 -2.83
N GLU A 131 7.60 -24.55 -2.83
CA GLU A 131 6.46 -25.09 -3.57
C GLU A 131 5.19 -25.00 -2.73
N LEU A 132 4.03 -24.95 -3.39
CA LEU A 132 2.75 -24.87 -2.70
C LEU A 132 2.58 -26.02 -1.70
N LYS A 133 2.25 -25.66 -0.46
CA LYS A 133 1.93 -26.64 0.59
C LYS A 133 0.59 -27.32 0.32
N TYR A 134 -0.35 -26.58 -0.28
CA TYR A 134 -1.70 -27.06 -0.60
C TYR A 134 -1.95 -27.00 -2.12
N PRO A 135 -2.70 -27.97 -2.67
CA PRO A 135 -2.93 -28.05 -4.12
C PRO A 135 -3.77 -26.90 -4.68
N LYS A 136 -4.56 -26.21 -3.85
CA LYS A 136 -5.45 -25.09 -4.21
C LYS A 136 -5.06 -23.77 -3.54
N LEU A 137 -3.75 -23.51 -3.37
CA LEU A 137 -3.18 -22.39 -2.61
C LEU A 137 -3.41 -22.51 -1.09
N PHE A 138 -4.66 -22.71 -0.68
CA PHE A 138 -5.10 -22.86 0.70
C PHE A 138 -5.94 -24.15 0.85
N PRO A 139 -6.03 -24.72 2.06
CA PRO A 139 -6.95 -25.83 2.36
C PRO A 139 -8.41 -25.34 2.34
N GLN A 140 -9.33 -26.22 1.97
CA GLN A 140 -10.76 -25.88 2.04
C GLN A 140 -11.21 -25.78 3.50
N LEU A 141 -12.16 -24.89 3.79
CA LEU A 141 -12.71 -24.73 5.14
C LEU A 141 -13.17 -26.07 5.73
N THR A 142 -13.91 -26.86 4.93
CA THR A 142 -14.49 -28.15 5.35
C THR A 142 -13.46 -29.25 5.57
N GLU A 143 -12.25 -29.13 5.01
CA GLU A 143 -11.14 -30.08 5.25
C GLU A 143 -10.59 -29.91 6.68
N LEU A 144 -10.56 -28.67 7.18
CA LEU A 144 -10.04 -28.34 8.50
C LEU A 144 -11.12 -28.18 9.57
N TRP A 145 -12.39 -28.06 9.17
CA TRP A 145 -13.53 -27.85 10.06
C TRP A 145 -13.53 -28.79 11.27
N GLN A 146 -13.46 -30.10 11.05
CA GLN A 146 -13.53 -31.10 12.13
C GLN A 146 -12.34 -31.04 13.10
N GLN A 147 -11.19 -30.56 12.64
CA GLN A 147 -9.95 -30.50 13.44
C GLN A 147 -9.81 -29.18 14.21
N ALA A 148 -10.60 -28.17 13.83
CA ALA A 148 -10.58 -26.85 14.42
C ALA A 148 -11.21 -26.84 15.83
N SER A 149 -10.71 -25.95 16.69
CA SER A 149 -11.33 -25.70 18.00
C SER A 149 -12.71 -25.04 17.86
N ASN A 150 -13.50 -25.04 18.93
CA ASN A 150 -14.80 -24.36 18.96
C ASN A 150 -14.66 -22.87 18.58
N LEU A 151 -13.65 -22.21 19.16
CA LEU A 151 -13.34 -20.81 18.91
C LEU A 151 -12.99 -20.58 17.43
N ARG A 152 -12.18 -21.47 16.83
CA ARG A 152 -11.81 -21.39 15.41
C ARG A 152 -13.00 -21.59 14.48
N GLN A 153 -13.84 -22.60 14.75
CA GLN A 153 -15.07 -22.83 13.98
C GLN A 153 -15.99 -21.60 14.03
N LEU A 154 -16.22 -21.05 15.23
CA LEU A 154 -17.03 -19.85 15.42
C LEU A 154 -16.42 -18.61 14.75
N ASN A 155 -15.10 -18.42 14.84
CA ASN A 155 -14.38 -17.30 14.22
C ASN A 155 -14.56 -17.31 12.69
N TRP A 156 -14.46 -18.47 12.05
CA TRP A 156 -14.74 -18.60 10.61
C TRP A 156 -16.17 -18.24 10.24
N LEU A 157 -17.17 -18.73 10.99
CA LEU A 157 -18.57 -18.37 10.75
C LEU A 157 -18.82 -16.87 10.97
N TRP A 158 -18.18 -16.29 11.99
CA TRP A 158 -18.24 -14.87 12.30
C TRP A 158 -17.68 -14.01 11.17
N GLN A 159 -16.53 -14.39 10.60
CA GLN A 159 -15.97 -13.71 9.43
C GLN A 159 -16.90 -13.81 8.21
N MET A 160 -17.47 -14.98 7.94
CA MET A 160 -18.46 -15.13 6.87
C MET A 160 -19.68 -14.22 7.08
N ALA A 161 -20.20 -14.13 8.31
CA ALA A 161 -21.31 -13.24 8.64
C ALA A 161 -20.94 -11.75 8.49
N ARG A 162 -19.71 -11.36 8.87
CA ARG A 162 -19.21 -9.99 8.74
C ARG A 162 -19.05 -9.56 7.27
N LEU A 163 -18.65 -10.49 6.40
CA LEU A 163 -18.50 -10.24 4.96
C LEU A 163 -19.84 -10.21 4.22
N TRP A 164 -20.93 -10.65 4.85
CA TRP A 164 -22.23 -10.78 4.18
C TRP A 164 -22.73 -9.45 3.59
N GLU A 165 -22.80 -8.39 4.41
CA GLU A 165 -23.37 -7.11 3.97
C GLU A 165 -22.50 -6.41 2.90
N PRO A 166 -21.17 -6.29 3.06
CA PRO A 166 -20.32 -5.72 2.01
C PRO A 166 -20.40 -6.50 0.69
N PHE A 167 -20.56 -7.83 0.75
CA PHE A 167 -20.65 -8.63 -0.47
C PHE A 167 -22.02 -8.49 -1.13
N HIS A 168 -23.08 -8.41 -0.31
CA HIS A 168 -24.43 -8.24 -0.78
C HIS A 168 -24.63 -6.86 -1.43
N SER A 169 -23.98 -5.80 -0.90
CA SER A 169 -24.03 -4.46 -1.49
C SER A 169 -23.31 -4.40 -2.85
N LYS A 170 -22.24 -5.18 -3.04
CA LYS A 170 -21.51 -5.29 -4.32
C LYS A 170 -22.02 -6.42 -5.25
N GLY A 171 -23.08 -7.12 -4.88
CA GLY A 171 -23.70 -8.17 -5.71
C GLY A 171 -22.85 -9.44 -5.88
N VAL A 172 -22.08 -9.82 -4.86
CA VAL A 172 -21.18 -10.99 -4.87
C VAL A 172 -21.34 -11.89 -3.63
N ALA A 173 -22.46 -11.79 -2.90
CA ALA A 173 -22.72 -12.57 -1.68
C ALA A 173 -22.73 -14.09 -1.94
N SER A 174 -23.04 -14.51 -3.17
CA SER A 174 -22.98 -15.90 -3.63
C SER A 174 -21.59 -16.53 -3.47
N SER A 175 -20.53 -15.72 -3.39
CA SER A 175 -19.17 -16.18 -3.10
C SER A 175 -19.10 -16.93 -1.75
N LEU A 176 -19.84 -16.46 -0.75
CA LEU A 176 -19.88 -17.07 0.59
C LEU A 176 -20.75 -18.33 0.66
N LEU A 177 -21.52 -18.61 -0.38
CA LEU A 177 -22.41 -19.77 -0.47
C LEU A 177 -21.82 -20.92 -1.28
N GLU A 178 -20.67 -20.73 -1.92
CA GLU A 178 -20.02 -21.71 -2.78
C GLU A 178 -18.88 -22.42 -2.02
N PRO A 179 -19.07 -23.69 -1.57
CA PRO A 179 -18.08 -24.39 -0.75
C PRO A 179 -16.72 -24.56 -1.45
N SER A 180 -16.73 -24.58 -2.78
CA SER A 180 -15.53 -24.76 -3.57
C SER A 180 -14.59 -23.54 -3.53
N LEU A 181 -15.11 -22.35 -3.22
CA LEU A 181 -14.40 -21.08 -3.10
C LEU A 181 -13.94 -20.77 -1.68
N LEU A 182 -14.59 -21.36 -0.67
CA LEU A 182 -14.30 -21.15 0.75
C LEU A 182 -13.04 -21.91 1.19
N THR A 183 -11.93 -21.19 1.26
CA THR A 183 -10.66 -21.69 1.81
C THR A 183 -10.29 -20.94 3.09
N VAL A 184 -9.30 -21.45 3.82
CA VAL A 184 -8.83 -20.83 5.07
C VAL A 184 -7.32 -20.70 5.09
N ASN A 185 -6.84 -19.56 5.57
CA ASN A 185 -5.43 -19.32 5.85
C ASN A 185 -5.25 -19.10 7.36
N GLY A 186 -5.02 -20.18 8.08
CA GLY A 186 -5.02 -20.16 9.55
C GLY A 186 -6.42 -19.81 10.06
N SER A 187 -6.53 -18.71 10.80
CA SER A 187 -7.79 -18.20 11.34
C SER A 187 -8.61 -17.41 10.32
N SER A 188 -8.02 -16.95 9.21
CA SER A 188 -8.72 -16.13 8.22
C SER A 188 -9.46 -16.96 7.17
N ILE A 189 -10.70 -16.58 6.87
CA ILE A 189 -11.40 -17.01 5.65
C ILE A 189 -10.73 -16.35 4.45
N GLN A 190 -10.42 -17.13 3.41
CA GLN A 190 -9.85 -16.62 2.17
C GLN A 190 -10.63 -17.20 0.99
N LEU A 191 -11.20 -16.33 0.16
CA LEU A 191 -11.95 -16.73 -1.04
C LEU A 191 -11.00 -16.89 -2.22
N LEU A 192 -11.22 -17.92 -3.03
CA LEU A 192 -10.41 -18.10 -4.24
C LEU A 192 -10.77 -17.10 -5.36
N GLU A 193 -12.05 -16.83 -5.56
CA GLU A 193 -12.55 -15.86 -6.53
C GLU A 193 -13.91 -15.33 -6.03
N LEU A 194 -14.38 -14.22 -6.60
CA LEU A 194 -15.72 -13.71 -6.36
C LEU A 194 -16.69 -14.36 -7.35
N LYS A 195 -17.89 -14.69 -6.86
CA LYS A 195 -19.02 -15.19 -7.62
C LYS A 195 -20.12 -14.15 -7.59
N PHE A 196 -20.50 -13.67 -8.77
CA PHE A 196 -21.61 -12.74 -8.94
C PHE A 196 -22.93 -13.38 -8.56
N ASP A 197 -23.80 -12.57 -7.96
CA ASP A 197 -25.16 -12.95 -7.61
C ASP A 197 -26.00 -13.17 -8.88
N GLU A 198 -26.79 -14.24 -8.87
CA GLU A 198 -27.78 -14.48 -9.92
C GLU A 198 -28.95 -13.49 -9.81
N GLU A 199 -29.96 -13.58 -10.70
CA GLU A 199 -31.12 -12.66 -10.72
C GLU A 199 -31.83 -12.55 -9.35
N ARG A 200 -31.79 -13.60 -8.53
CA ARG A 200 -32.31 -13.59 -7.16
C ARG A 200 -31.17 -13.37 -6.16
N LYS A 201 -31.25 -12.25 -5.44
CA LYS A 201 -30.30 -11.93 -4.37
C LYS A 201 -30.20 -13.05 -3.31
N PRO A 202 -28.97 -13.43 -2.90
CA PRO A 202 -28.76 -14.39 -1.83
C PRO A 202 -29.41 -13.98 -0.50
N SER A 203 -29.76 -14.95 0.33
CA SER A 203 -30.34 -14.71 1.66
C SER A 203 -29.59 -15.45 2.77
N LEU A 204 -29.70 -14.95 4.00
CA LEU A 204 -29.16 -15.60 5.19
C LEU A 204 -29.71 -17.02 5.42
N GLN A 205 -30.91 -17.32 4.89
CA GLN A 205 -31.45 -18.69 4.90
C GLN A 205 -30.52 -19.66 4.16
N GLN A 206 -29.89 -19.23 3.07
CA GLN A 206 -28.95 -20.06 2.30
C GLN A 206 -27.64 -20.29 3.06
N LEU A 207 -27.19 -19.33 3.89
CA LEU A 207 -26.09 -19.59 4.82
C LEU A 207 -26.48 -20.68 5.82
N GLY A 208 -27.69 -20.62 6.38
CA GLY A 208 -28.21 -21.67 7.26
C GLY A 208 -28.19 -23.05 6.60
N GLN A 209 -28.66 -23.14 5.34
CA GLN A 209 -28.65 -24.38 4.54
C GLN A 209 -27.25 -24.88 4.21
N LEU A 210 -26.29 -23.98 4.04
CA LEU A 210 -24.89 -24.35 3.81
C LEU A 210 -24.27 -24.87 5.11
N TRP A 211 -24.39 -24.12 6.20
CA TRP A 211 -23.77 -24.45 7.49
C TRP A 211 -24.40 -25.70 8.12
N SER A 212 -25.67 -26.00 7.86
CA SER A 212 -26.31 -27.24 8.31
C SER A 212 -25.65 -28.49 7.75
N GLN A 213 -24.98 -28.40 6.60
CA GLN A 213 -24.20 -29.50 6.01
C GLN A 213 -22.91 -29.81 6.79
N TRP A 214 -22.48 -28.92 7.68
CA TRP A 214 -21.23 -29.06 8.46
C TRP A 214 -21.48 -29.55 9.89
N LEU A 215 -22.74 -29.70 10.30
CA LEU A 215 -23.13 -30.08 11.67
C LEU A 215 -22.55 -31.42 12.11
N ASP A 216 -22.57 -32.44 11.25
CA ASP A 216 -22.07 -33.79 11.57
C ASP A 216 -20.57 -33.81 11.93
N ARG A 217 -19.83 -32.76 11.54
CA ARG A 217 -18.39 -32.61 11.79
C ARG A 217 -18.08 -31.44 12.71
N ALA A 218 -19.08 -30.76 13.25
CA ALA A 218 -18.89 -29.69 14.23
C ALA A 218 -18.35 -30.27 15.55
N SER A 219 -17.69 -29.42 16.33
CA SER A 219 -17.20 -29.81 17.64
C SER A 219 -18.36 -30.21 18.57
N PRO A 220 -18.22 -31.26 19.41
CA PRO A 220 -19.32 -31.77 20.24
C PRO A 220 -19.97 -30.70 21.13
N GLN A 221 -19.16 -29.79 21.68
CA GLN A 221 -19.61 -28.69 22.55
C GLN A 221 -20.38 -27.60 21.80
N LEU A 222 -20.24 -27.54 20.46
CA LEU A 222 -20.82 -26.51 19.60
C LEU A 222 -21.99 -27.04 18.76
N SER A 223 -22.12 -28.35 18.62
CA SER A 223 -23.09 -29.01 17.74
C SER A 223 -24.55 -28.60 18.02
N GLU A 224 -24.97 -28.56 19.29
CA GLU A 224 -26.34 -28.19 19.67
C GLU A 224 -26.62 -26.71 19.35
N TYR A 225 -25.68 -25.82 19.69
CA TYR A 225 -25.77 -24.40 19.36
C TYR A 225 -25.91 -24.18 17.85
N LEU A 226 -25.06 -24.81 17.03
CA LEU A 226 -25.12 -24.64 15.58
C LEU A 226 -26.39 -25.23 14.98
N GLN A 227 -26.92 -26.31 15.54
CA GLN A 227 -28.19 -26.86 15.11
C GLN A 227 -29.32 -25.84 15.27
N HIS A 228 -29.39 -25.16 16.43
CA HIS A 228 -30.36 -24.09 16.65
C HIS A 228 -30.13 -22.88 15.74
N LEU A 229 -28.88 -22.45 15.58
CA LEU A 229 -28.53 -21.32 14.72
C LEU A 229 -28.94 -21.57 13.26
N CYS A 230 -28.55 -22.73 12.70
CA CYS A 230 -28.90 -23.10 11.34
C CYS A 230 -30.42 -23.21 11.16
N GLN A 231 -31.12 -23.81 12.12
CA GLN A 231 -32.58 -23.91 12.08
C GLN A 231 -33.24 -22.52 12.07
N HIS A 232 -32.76 -21.57 12.87
CA HIS A 232 -33.29 -20.21 12.89
C HIS A 232 -32.98 -19.42 11.63
N LEU A 233 -31.79 -19.59 11.04
CA LEU A 233 -31.45 -19.04 9.72
C LEU A 233 -32.38 -19.62 8.66
N GLU A 234 -32.51 -20.95 8.57
CA GLU A 234 -33.35 -21.63 7.56
C GLU A 234 -34.84 -21.27 7.67
N GLN A 235 -35.34 -21.05 8.89
CA GLN A 235 -36.72 -20.60 9.15
C GLN A 235 -36.93 -19.10 8.87
N GLY A 236 -35.88 -18.35 8.55
CA GLY A 236 -35.94 -16.91 8.32
C GLY A 236 -36.20 -16.09 9.59
N LYS A 237 -35.88 -16.62 10.78
CA LYS A 237 -35.99 -15.85 12.04
C LYS A 237 -34.85 -14.85 12.22
N ILE A 238 -33.71 -15.13 11.60
CA ILE A 238 -32.56 -14.23 11.52
C ILE A 238 -32.61 -13.59 10.13
N GLU A 239 -33.08 -12.35 10.07
CA GLU A 239 -33.31 -11.64 8.81
C GLU A 239 -32.14 -10.70 8.47
N ARG A 240 -31.35 -10.30 9.46
CA ARG A 240 -30.25 -9.34 9.31
C ARG A 240 -28.92 -9.89 9.78
N SER A 241 -27.84 -9.47 9.13
CA SER A 241 -26.47 -9.91 9.42
C SER A 241 -26.03 -9.49 10.82
N GLU A 242 -26.50 -8.35 11.34
CA GLU A 242 -26.15 -7.91 12.70
C GLU A 242 -26.71 -8.86 13.77
N GLN A 243 -27.94 -9.37 13.57
CA GLN A 243 -28.53 -10.37 14.48
C GLN A 243 -27.69 -11.65 14.50
N LEU A 244 -27.23 -12.10 13.33
CA LEU A 244 -26.36 -13.25 13.20
C LEU A 244 -25.02 -13.03 13.91
N LEU A 245 -24.42 -11.85 13.72
CA LEU A 245 -23.17 -11.48 14.38
C LEU A 245 -23.34 -11.45 15.91
N THR A 246 -24.40 -10.87 16.45
CA THR A 246 -24.65 -10.86 17.90
C THR A 246 -24.76 -12.26 18.49
N LEU A 247 -25.45 -13.18 17.81
CA LEU A 247 -25.54 -14.57 18.25
C LEU A 247 -24.16 -15.23 18.27
N LEU A 248 -23.38 -15.06 17.20
CA LEU A 248 -22.03 -15.61 17.10
C LEU A 248 -21.09 -15.01 18.15
N GLU A 249 -21.21 -13.71 18.46
CA GLU A 249 -20.43 -13.06 19.52
C GLU A 249 -20.67 -13.66 20.90
N ASP A 250 -21.92 -13.98 21.22
CA ASP A 250 -22.27 -14.65 22.47
C ASP A 250 -21.62 -16.05 22.54
N ALA A 251 -21.71 -16.83 21.45
CA ALA A 251 -21.06 -18.13 21.37
C ALA A 251 -19.53 -18.04 21.49
N ILE A 252 -18.92 -17.05 20.83
CA ILE A 252 -17.49 -16.77 20.92
C ILE A 252 -17.13 -16.42 22.35
N ALA A 253 -17.91 -15.57 23.03
CA ALA A 253 -17.69 -15.20 24.42
C ALA A 253 -17.76 -16.39 25.36
N GLN A 254 -18.70 -17.31 25.16
CA GLN A 254 -18.79 -18.56 25.92
C GLN A 254 -17.56 -19.46 25.66
N SER A 255 -17.17 -19.62 24.39
CA SER A 255 -16.04 -20.46 23.98
C SER A 255 -14.70 -19.90 24.43
N ASP A 256 -14.55 -18.59 24.55
CA ASP A 256 -13.29 -17.93 24.86
C ASP A 256 -12.87 -18.05 26.33
N ARG A 257 -13.81 -18.33 27.25
CA ARG A 257 -13.59 -18.38 28.71
C ARG A 257 -12.45 -19.30 29.15
N VAL A 258 -12.13 -20.32 28.35
CA VAL A 258 -11.08 -21.31 28.62
C VAL A 258 -9.72 -20.93 28.05
N TYR A 259 -9.62 -19.81 27.33
CA TYR A 259 -8.37 -19.33 26.76
C TYR A 259 -7.77 -18.23 27.64
N GLU A 260 -6.45 -18.18 27.63
CA GLU A 260 -5.65 -17.07 28.13
C GLU A 260 -4.72 -16.59 27.02
N ARG A 261 -4.47 -15.27 27.02
CA ARG A 261 -3.58 -14.63 26.06
C ARG A 261 -2.47 -13.91 26.82
N THR A 262 -1.24 -14.06 26.34
CA THR A 262 -0.09 -13.32 26.84
C THR A 262 0.59 -12.60 25.69
N TYR A 263 1.04 -11.38 25.92
CA TYR A 263 1.66 -10.54 24.89
C TYR A 263 3.10 -10.20 25.26
N GLN A 264 3.97 -10.18 24.25
CA GLN A 264 5.29 -9.57 24.32
C GLN A 264 5.39 -8.49 23.26
N ILE A 265 5.70 -7.26 23.66
CA ILE A 265 5.85 -6.11 22.77
C ILE A 265 7.31 -5.67 22.81
N TYR A 266 7.92 -5.54 21.63
CA TYR A 266 9.26 -4.96 21.48
C TYR A 266 9.24 -3.93 20.36
N THR A 267 9.73 -2.73 20.66
CA THR A 267 9.80 -1.62 19.70
C THR A 267 11.25 -1.22 19.44
N ARG A 268 11.49 -0.72 18.23
CA ARG A 268 12.77 -0.15 17.86
C ARG A 268 12.61 0.87 16.74
N THR A 269 13.40 1.93 16.82
CA THR A 269 13.44 3.00 15.83
C THR A 269 14.89 3.35 15.49
N ASP A 270 15.14 3.90 14.30
CA ASP A 270 16.44 4.38 13.84
C ASP A 270 16.23 5.42 12.73
N ALA A 271 17.08 6.45 12.68
CA ALA A 271 17.02 7.46 11.62
C ALA A 271 17.33 6.89 10.23
N GLY A 272 17.91 5.70 10.16
CA GLY A 272 18.40 5.13 8.92
C GLY A 272 19.73 5.76 8.50
N PRO A 273 20.34 5.25 7.41
CA PRO A 273 21.65 5.73 6.96
C PRO A 273 21.60 7.01 6.11
N THR A 274 20.41 7.44 5.67
CA THR A 274 20.22 8.53 4.69
C THR A 274 19.62 9.80 5.26
N ARG A 275 18.87 9.74 6.37
CA ARG A 275 18.24 10.90 7.01
C ARG A 275 19.12 11.45 8.12
N ASP A 276 19.08 12.77 8.32
CA ASP A 276 19.85 13.46 9.35
C ASP A 276 19.19 13.37 10.75
N HIS A 277 17.88 13.17 10.78
CA HIS A 277 17.04 13.11 11.97
C HIS A 277 15.99 12.02 11.84
N ASN A 278 15.38 11.63 12.97
CA ASN A 278 14.34 10.62 13.02
C ASN A 278 12.99 11.28 13.28
N GLU A 279 12.11 11.29 12.27
CA GLU A 279 10.75 11.83 12.37
C GLU A 279 9.75 10.78 12.85
N ASP A 280 10.15 9.51 12.94
CA ASP A 280 9.31 8.45 13.46
C ASP A 280 9.24 8.43 14.99
N ALA A 281 8.14 7.93 15.52
CA ALA A 281 7.96 7.62 16.93
C ALA A 281 7.25 6.28 17.15
N CYS A 282 7.44 5.66 18.31
CA CYS A 282 6.74 4.44 18.68
C CYS A 282 6.38 4.37 20.17
N TYR A 283 5.41 3.51 20.46
CA TYR A 283 5.04 3.09 21.81
C TYR A 283 4.89 1.56 21.87
N PRO A 284 5.37 0.88 22.92
CA PRO A 284 6.26 1.34 23.98
C PRO A 284 7.54 2.02 23.47
N TYR A 285 8.23 2.79 24.32
CA TYR A 285 9.43 3.51 23.89
C TYR A 285 10.54 2.52 23.49
N GLU A 286 11.45 3.00 22.63
CA GLU A 286 12.44 2.14 21.98
C GLU A 286 13.26 1.26 22.94
N ASN A 287 13.60 0.06 22.47
CA ASN A 287 14.38 -0.94 23.21
C ASN A 287 13.73 -1.45 24.51
N GLU A 288 12.44 -1.16 24.75
CA GLU A 288 11.68 -1.72 25.85
C GLU A 288 11.03 -3.05 25.45
N LEU A 289 11.20 -4.09 26.29
CA LEU A 289 10.43 -5.33 26.19
C LEU A 289 9.31 -5.31 27.22
N VAL A 290 8.08 -5.11 26.75
CA VAL A 290 6.89 -5.14 27.60
C VAL A 290 6.27 -6.53 27.55
N LYS A 291 6.00 -7.12 28.73
CA LYS A 291 5.33 -8.42 28.85
C LYS A 291 4.02 -8.23 29.58
N ILE A 292 2.94 -8.67 28.97
CA ILE A 292 1.58 -8.43 29.42
C ILE A 292 0.89 -9.77 29.61
N ASN A 293 0.35 -9.97 30.81
CA ASN A 293 -0.34 -11.20 31.20
C ASN A 293 -1.75 -10.84 31.68
N GLY A 294 -2.76 -11.64 31.31
CA GLY A 294 -4.11 -11.47 31.83
C GLY A 294 -4.89 -10.37 31.09
N GLN A 295 -5.62 -9.54 31.84
CA GLN A 295 -6.61 -8.58 31.31
C GLN A 295 -6.03 -7.18 31.02
N GLU A 296 -4.73 -6.99 31.16
CA GLU A 296 -4.09 -5.72 30.83
C GLU A 296 -4.09 -5.47 29.32
N LYS A 297 -4.28 -4.22 28.91
CA LYS A 297 -4.29 -3.82 27.50
C LYS A 297 -2.88 -3.91 26.91
N ALA A 298 -2.76 -4.59 25.78
CA ALA A 298 -1.52 -4.61 25.01
C ALA A 298 -1.57 -3.57 23.90
N LEU A 299 -0.98 -2.40 24.15
CA LEU A 299 -0.93 -1.28 23.21
C LEU A 299 0.44 -1.17 22.56
N ALA A 300 0.46 -1.13 21.23
CA ALA A 300 1.61 -0.73 20.43
C ALA A 300 1.20 0.30 19.39
N ILE A 301 2.04 1.31 19.16
CA ILE A 301 1.80 2.38 18.20
C ILE A 301 3.10 2.65 17.44
N VAL A 302 3.01 2.90 16.13
CA VAL A 302 4.08 3.46 15.30
C VAL A 302 3.50 4.63 14.51
N CYS A 303 4.25 5.73 14.48
CA CYS A 303 3.91 6.96 13.78
C CYS A 303 5.12 7.40 12.96
N ASP A 304 4.92 7.66 11.67
CA ASP A 304 5.91 8.21 10.75
C ASP A 304 5.62 9.69 10.54
N GLY A 305 6.54 10.57 10.90
CA GLY A 305 6.34 12.00 10.92
C GLY A 305 6.56 12.65 9.55
N ILE A 306 5.60 13.44 9.08
CA ILE A 306 5.67 14.20 7.84
C ILE A 306 5.64 15.71 8.14
N GLY A 307 6.53 16.52 7.54
CA GLY A 307 6.46 17.98 7.73
C GLY A 307 7.72 18.83 7.52
N GLY A 308 8.75 18.32 6.83
CA GLY A 308 10.03 19.03 6.68
C GLY A 308 10.80 19.15 8.00
N GLN A 309 12.00 19.73 7.94
CA GLN A 309 13.11 19.58 8.93
C GLN A 309 12.83 19.88 10.43
N GLU A 310 11.62 20.28 10.84
CA GLU A 310 11.24 20.45 12.27
C GLU A 310 9.80 20.02 12.60
N GLY A 311 9.03 19.51 11.62
CA GLY A 311 7.60 19.24 11.78
C GLY A 311 7.26 17.80 12.17
N GLY A 312 7.88 16.84 11.48
CA GLY A 312 7.52 15.42 11.57
C GLY A 312 7.69 14.84 12.97
N GLU A 313 8.88 15.02 13.58
CA GLU A 313 9.17 14.49 14.93
C GLU A 313 8.18 15.01 15.99
N ILE A 314 7.71 16.26 15.83
CA ILE A 314 6.79 16.89 16.79
C ILE A 314 5.42 16.25 16.64
N ALA A 315 4.95 16.04 15.41
CA ALA A 315 3.64 15.44 15.16
C ALA A 315 3.60 13.96 15.59
N SER A 316 4.60 13.17 15.23
CA SER A 316 4.67 11.75 15.60
C SER A 316 4.73 11.55 17.11
N GLN A 317 5.57 12.33 17.82
CA GLN A 317 5.65 12.25 19.28
C GLN A 317 4.36 12.73 19.96
N LEU A 318 3.74 13.81 19.47
CA LEU A 318 2.47 14.31 19.99
C LEU A 318 1.32 13.31 19.79
N ALA A 319 1.33 12.58 18.67
CA ALA A 319 0.38 11.50 18.42
C ALA A 319 0.53 10.36 19.44
N ILE A 320 1.76 9.90 19.66
CA ILE A 320 2.06 8.86 20.65
C ILE A 320 1.58 9.25 22.05
N ASP A 321 1.93 10.45 22.51
CA ASP A 321 1.60 10.89 23.87
C ASP A 321 0.08 11.04 24.06
N SER A 322 -0.61 11.64 23.09
CA SER A 322 -2.06 11.81 23.13
C SER A 322 -2.80 10.47 23.07
N LEU A 323 -2.45 9.58 22.13
CA LEU A 323 -3.13 8.29 21.98
C LEU A 323 -2.93 7.41 23.20
N ARG A 324 -1.73 7.37 23.79
CA ARG A 324 -1.48 6.64 25.03
C ARG A 324 -2.44 7.09 26.14
N GLU A 325 -2.62 8.39 26.28
CA GLU A 325 -3.52 8.96 27.30
C GLU A 325 -5.00 8.68 27.01
N GLU A 326 -5.45 8.83 25.76
CA GLU A 326 -6.84 8.54 25.38
C GLU A 326 -7.17 7.05 25.54
N ILE A 327 -6.31 6.15 25.08
CA ILE A 327 -6.54 4.70 25.17
C ILE A 327 -6.52 4.21 26.62
N ALA A 328 -5.70 4.83 27.48
CA ALA A 328 -5.70 4.55 28.91
C ALA A 328 -7.02 4.93 29.61
N ARG A 329 -7.76 5.93 29.08
CA ARG A 329 -9.07 6.35 29.60
C ARG A 329 -10.23 5.45 29.20
N ILE A 330 -10.07 4.62 28.18
CA ILE A 330 -11.12 3.68 27.78
C ILE A 330 -11.33 2.67 28.91
N GLU A 331 -12.45 2.75 29.63
CA GLU A 331 -12.72 1.85 30.76
C GLU A 331 -13.07 0.44 30.27
N ILE A 332 -12.56 -0.57 30.99
CA ILE A 332 -12.95 -1.98 30.80
C ILE A 332 -14.04 -2.27 31.84
N GLU A 333 -15.29 -1.89 31.56
CA GLU A 333 -16.40 -2.37 32.38
C GLU A 333 -16.75 -3.82 31.97
N GLU A 334 -16.52 -4.79 32.85
CA GLU A 334 -16.72 -6.24 32.60
C GLU A 334 -18.14 -6.62 32.13
N ASP A 335 -19.15 -5.79 32.44
CA ASP A 335 -20.57 -6.02 32.12
C ASP A 335 -21.05 -5.18 30.93
N LYS A 336 -20.20 -4.31 30.36
CA LYS A 336 -20.50 -3.42 29.21
C LYS A 336 -19.45 -3.44 28.09
N SER A 337 -18.51 -4.38 28.11
CA SER A 337 -17.43 -4.50 27.11
C SER A 337 -17.93 -5.02 25.75
N GLN A 338 -18.86 -4.31 25.13
CA GLN A 338 -19.27 -4.59 23.76
C GLN A 338 -18.12 -4.22 22.81
N PRO A 339 -17.70 -5.11 21.91
CA PRO A 339 -16.61 -4.83 20.96
C PRO A 339 -16.81 -3.56 20.13
N GLN A 340 -18.08 -3.22 19.84
CA GLN A 340 -18.45 -2.00 19.12
C GLN A 340 -18.06 -0.73 19.89
N CYS A 341 -18.21 -0.70 21.21
CA CYS A 341 -17.82 0.45 22.03
C CYS A 341 -16.31 0.69 21.98
N TYR A 342 -15.50 -0.37 21.86
CA TYR A 342 -14.05 -0.21 21.69
C TYR A 342 -13.69 0.38 20.33
N LEU A 343 -14.35 -0.03 19.25
CA LEU A 343 -14.14 0.55 17.91
C LEU A 343 -14.39 2.06 17.94
N GLU A 344 -15.56 2.48 18.44
CA GLU A 344 -15.96 3.89 18.54
C GLU A 344 -15.02 4.69 19.47
N ALA A 345 -14.61 4.11 20.59
CA ALA A 345 -13.71 4.78 21.53
C ALA A 345 -12.30 4.95 20.94
N ILE A 346 -11.80 3.98 20.18
CA ILE A 346 -10.51 4.08 19.48
C ILE A 346 -10.58 5.16 18.39
N GLU A 347 -11.63 5.18 17.58
CA GLU A 347 -11.83 6.20 16.56
C GLU A 347 -11.91 7.61 17.17
N SER A 348 -12.68 7.77 18.24
CA SER A 348 -12.77 9.03 18.99
C SER A 348 -11.43 9.47 19.56
N ALA A 349 -10.60 8.53 20.04
CA ALA A 349 -9.25 8.83 20.51
C ALA A 349 -8.37 9.37 19.38
N ILE A 350 -8.42 8.73 18.21
CA ILE A 350 -7.68 9.14 17.02
C ILE A 350 -8.12 10.53 16.54
N CYS A 351 -9.42 10.80 16.46
CA CYS A 351 -9.96 12.11 16.09
C CYS A 351 -9.54 13.21 17.07
N THR A 352 -9.50 12.90 18.37
CA THR A 352 -9.03 13.84 19.40
C THR A 352 -7.54 14.16 19.23
N THR A 353 -6.72 13.14 18.99
CA THR A 353 -5.29 13.30 18.68
C THR A 353 -5.07 14.10 17.39
N ASN A 354 -5.84 13.84 16.34
CA ASN A 354 -5.78 14.61 15.10
C ASN A 354 -6.02 16.10 15.35
N ASP A 355 -7.11 16.43 16.06
CA ASP A 355 -7.46 17.81 16.34
C ASP A 355 -6.44 18.50 17.23
N LEU A 356 -5.76 17.77 18.12
CA LEU A 356 -4.65 18.30 18.91
C LEU A 356 -3.49 18.77 18.01
N ILE A 357 -3.08 17.95 17.04
CA ILE A 357 -2.00 18.27 16.10
C ILE A 357 -2.44 19.40 15.15
N SER A 358 -3.66 19.31 14.59
CA SER A 358 -4.21 20.34 13.69
C SER A 358 -4.33 21.70 14.38
N LYS A 359 -4.86 21.75 15.62
CA LYS A 359 -4.94 23.01 16.39
C LYS A 359 -3.57 23.61 16.65
N ARG A 360 -2.55 22.78 16.86
CA ARG A 360 -1.18 23.26 17.03
C ARG A 360 -0.66 23.86 15.72
N ASN A 361 -0.86 23.20 14.59
CA ASN A 361 -0.56 23.77 13.27
C ASN A 361 -1.20 25.15 13.08
N ASP A 362 -2.49 25.27 13.40
CA ASP A 362 -3.24 26.52 13.24
C ASP A 362 -2.72 27.61 14.20
N SER A 363 -2.45 27.26 15.46
CA SER A 363 -1.93 28.21 16.46
C SER A 363 -0.54 28.75 16.13
N GLU A 364 0.27 27.94 15.45
CA GLU A 364 1.62 28.30 14.99
C GLU A 364 1.60 28.90 13.57
N ASN A 365 0.42 29.07 12.96
CA ASN A 365 0.22 29.56 11.59
C ASN A 365 0.97 28.74 10.53
N ARG A 366 1.14 27.43 10.74
CA ARG A 366 1.74 26.52 9.76
C ARG A 366 0.78 26.30 8.60
N GLN A 367 1.25 26.52 7.37
CA GLN A 367 0.45 26.41 6.14
C GLN A 367 1.12 25.46 5.14
N GLU A 368 0.30 24.79 4.33
CA GLU A 368 0.77 23.87 3.26
C GLU A 368 1.87 22.93 3.77
N ARG A 369 3.05 22.93 3.12
CA ARG A 369 4.20 22.08 3.45
C ARG A 369 4.84 22.35 4.82
N GLN A 370 4.44 23.42 5.51
CA GLN A 370 4.89 23.71 6.86
C GLN A 370 4.03 23.02 7.93
N ARG A 371 2.83 22.54 7.56
CA ARG A 371 1.98 21.79 8.49
C ARG A 371 2.69 20.49 8.83
N MET A 372 2.78 20.22 10.13
CA MET A 372 3.26 18.94 10.62
C MET A 372 2.13 17.94 10.66
N GLY A 373 2.44 16.69 10.35
CA GLY A 373 1.52 15.58 10.45
C GLY A 373 2.26 14.28 10.67
N THR A 374 1.51 13.20 10.79
CA THR A 374 2.10 11.90 10.96
C THR A 374 1.14 10.79 10.52
N THR A 375 1.68 9.67 10.08
CA THR A 375 0.92 8.44 9.93
C THR A 375 0.56 7.86 11.30
N LEU A 376 -0.27 6.84 11.30
CA LEU A 376 -0.59 6.04 12.46
C LEU A 376 -0.75 4.59 12.03
N VAL A 377 -0.06 3.69 12.73
CA VAL A 377 -0.51 2.31 12.90
C VAL A 377 -0.54 1.97 14.38
N MET A 378 -1.62 1.37 14.84
CA MET A 378 -1.82 1.01 16.23
C MET A 378 -2.43 -0.39 16.35
N SER A 379 -1.94 -1.17 17.31
CA SER A 379 -2.59 -2.39 17.76
C SER A 379 -2.95 -2.27 19.24
N LEU A 380 -4.20 -2.57 19.57
CA LEU A 380 -4.69 -2.64 20.93
C LEU A 380 -5.32 -4.01 21.16
N ALA A 381 -4.67 -4.84 21.97
CA ALA A 381 -5.27 -6.10 22.41
C ALA A 381 -6.00 -5.91 23.75
N CYS A 382 -7.27 -6.30 23.78
CA CYS A 382 -8.15 -6.26 24.95
C CYS A 382 -8.93 -7.58 24.99
N ASP A 383 -8.86 -8.28 26.12
CA ASP A 383 -9.50 -9.59 26.32
C ASP A 383 -9.12 -10.62 25.24
N ARG A 384 -10.05 -10.90 24.30
CA ARG A 384 -9.90 -11.87 23.21
C ARG A 384 -9.63 -11.25 21.85
N ASP A 385 -9.84 -9.95 21.77
CA ASP A 385 -9.84 -9.21 20.53
C ASP A 385 -8.57 -8.39 20.41
N ILE A 386 -8.14 -8.19 19.17
CA ILE A 386 -7.17 -7.19 18.82
C ILE A 386 -7.82 -6.19 17.87
N TYR A 387 -7.64 -4.92 18.17
CA TYR A 387 -8.10 -3.80 17.38
C TYR A 387 -6.88 -3.20 16.67
N LEU A 388 -6.94 -3.15 15.35
CA LEU A 388 -5.92 -2.56 14.50
C LEU A 388 -6.46 -1.26 13.94
N ALA A 389 -5.75 -0.16 14.17
CA ALA A 389 -6.11 1.15 13.62
C ALA A 389 -4.99 1.66 12.72
N HIS A 390 -5.33 2.33 11.62
CA HIS A 390 -4.35 3.01 10.78
C HIS A 390 -4.86 4.25 10.08
N ILE A 391 -3.92 5.15 9.80
CA ILE A 391 -4.01 6.31 8.90
C ILE A 391 -2.65 6.45 8.21
N GLY A 392 -2.63 6.57 6.89
CA GLY A 392 -1.41 6.73 6.10
C GLY A 392 -0.91 5.40 5.51
N ASP A 393 0.37 5.34 5.18
CA ASP A 393 1.03 4.22 4.48
C ASP A 393 1.93 3.35 5.38
N SER A 394 2.01 3.66 6.67
CA SER A 394 2.57 2.73 7.65
C SER A 394 1.70 1.47 7.73
N ARG A 395 2.31 0.31 7.99
CA ARG A 395 1.66 -0.99 7.80
C ARG A 395 1.60 -1.84 9.05
N ILE A 396 0.54 -2.65 9.12
CA ILE A 396 0.43 -3.76 10.07
C ILE A 396 0.42 -5.08 9.30
N TYR A 397 1.28 -6.02 9.67
CA TYR A 397 1.30 -7.38 9.14
C TYR A 397 0.87 -8.37 10.23
N TRP A 398 -0.08 -9.25 9.90
CA TRP A 398 -0.48 -10.39 10.71
C TRP A 398 0.26 -11.64 10.26
N ILE A 399 1.11 -12.17 11.15
CA ILE A 399 2.06 -13.24 10.85
C ILE A 399 1.75 -14.45 11.73
N THR A 400 1.47 -15.58 11.10
CA THR A 400 1.22 -16.89 11.74
C THR A 400 2.36 -17.85 11.38
N PRO A 401 2.38 -19.10 11.90
CA PRO A 401 3.42 -20.07 11.53
C PRO A 401 3.53 -20.35 10.02
N THR A 402 2.49 -20.04 9.23
CA THR A 402 2.41 -20.41 7.82
C THR A 402 2.10 -19.26 6.86
N SER A 403 1.91 -18.04 7.37
CA SER A 403 1.47 -16.91 6.55
C SER A 403 1.92 -15.56 7.12
N CYS A 404 2.07 -14.58 6.25
CA CYS A 404 2.26 -13.16 6.55
C CYS A 404 1.32 -12.34 5.67
N GLN A 405 0.31 -11.69 6.26
CA GLN A 405 -0.65 -10.89 5.51
C GLN A 405 -0.64 -9.45 5.98
N GLN A 406 -0.55 -8.50 5.06
CA GLN A 406 -0.75 -7.09 5.38
C GLN A 406 -2.23 -6.88 5.74
N ALA A 407 -2.46 -6.44 6.97
CA ALA A 407 -3.79 -6.19 7.51
C ALA A 407 -4.32 -4.79 7.16
N THR A 408 -3.43 -3.82 6.93
CA THR A 408 -3.80 -2.46 6.53
C THR A 408 -3.90 -2.31 5.01
N VAL A 409 -4.58 -1.25 4.58
CA VAL A 409 -4.60 -0.76 3.20
C VAL A 409 -4.07 0.66 3.24
N ASP A 410 -2.98 0.93 2.54
CA ASP A 410 -2.31 2.23 2.63
C ASP A 410 -3.27 3.35 2.22
N ASP A 411 -3.25 4.47 2.94
CA ASP A 411 -3.95 5.69 2.56
C ASP A 411 -3.11 6.52 1.58
N ASP A 412 -2.86 5.94 0.41
CA ASP A 412 -2.12 6.56 -0.68
C ASP A 412 -2.98 6.73 -1.94
N LEU A 413 -2.47 7.52 -2.90
CA LEU A 413 -3.15 7.72 -4.17
C LEU A 413 -3.37 6.40 -4.91
N ALA A 414 -2.41 5.48 -4.90
CA ALA A 414 -2.57 4.18 -5.56
C ALA A 414 -3.77 3.40 -5.04
N SER A 415 -3.89 3.25 -3.71
CA SER A 415 -4.98 2.51 -3.09
C SER A 415 -6.32 3.22 -3.29
N ARG A 416 -6.35 4.56 -3.29
CA ARG A 416 -7.55 5.32 -3.63
C ARG A 416 -8.02 5.04 -5.06
N GLU A 417 -7.16 5.17 -6.06
CA GLU A 417 -7.53 4.92 -7.46
C GLU A 417 -8.05 3.49 -7.67
N VAL A 418 -7.51 2.53 -6.91
CA VAL A 418 -8.03 1.16 -6.89
C VAL A 418 -9.42 1.09 -6.25
N ARG A 419 -9.63 1.63 -5.05
CA ARG A 419 -10.94 1.60 -4.37
C ARG A 419 -12.04 2.25 -5.20
N LEU A 420 -11.73 3.33 -5.91
CA LEU A 420 -12.65 4.01 -6.82
C LEU A 420 -12.97 3.19 -8.09
N GLY A 421 -12.19 2.13 -8.36
CA GLY A 421 -12.37 1.23 -9.48
C GLY A 421 -11.72 1.70 -10.78
N TYR A 422 -10.81 2.68 -10.70
CA TYR A 422 -10.19 3.30 -11.87
C TYR A 422 -8.98 2.52 -12.38
N LEU A 423 -8.17 1.96 -11.50
CA LEU A 423 -6.92 1.28 -11.86
C LEU A 423 -6.75 -0.04 -11.10
N LEU A 424 -5.97 -0.96 -11.67
CA LEU A 424 -5.48 -2.13 -10.93
C LEU A 424 -4.31 -1.69 -10.03
N TYR A 425 -4.16 -2.29 -8.86
CA TYR A 425 -3.11 -1.86 -7.90
C TYR A 425 -1.70 -1.93 -8.50
N ARG A 426 -1.39 -2.99 -9.25
CA ARG A 426 -0.06 -3.16 -9.88
C ARG A 426 0.25 -2.11 -10.96
N GLU A 427 -0.78 -1.50 -11.53
CA GLU A 427 -0.68 -0.38 -12.45
C GLU A 427 -0.65 0.96 -11.70
N ALA A 428 -1.49 1.13 -10.69
CA ALA A 428 -1.56 2.33 -9.87
C ALA A 428 -0.20 2.69 -9.22
N ILE A 429 0.53 1.69 -8.72
CA ILE A 429 1.86 1.90 -8.13
C ILE A 429 2.97 2.29 -9.13
N GLN A 430 2.69 2.26 -10.44
CA GLN A 430 3.65 2.71 -11.46
C GLN A 430 3.63 4.23 -11.66
N TYR A 431 2.60 4.92 -11.16
CA TYR A 431 2.50 6.36 -11.30
C TYR A 431 3.49 7.07 -10.37
N PRO A 432 4.15 8.16 -10.81
CA PRO A 432 5.18 8.84 -10.01
C PRO A 432 4.74 9.30 -8.61
N ASN A 433 3.46 9.63 -8.45
CA ASN A 433 2.89 10.12 -7.18
C ASN A 433 2.06 9.06 -6.46
N ALA A 434 2.17 7.78 -6.84
CA ALA A 434 1.32 6.71 -6.32
C ALA A 434 1.32 6.61 -4.79
N GLY A 435 2.49 6.77 -4.16
CA GLY A 435 2.66 6.75 -2.71
C GLY A 435 2.33 8.08 -2.01
N ALA A 436 1.78 9.07 -2.71
CA ALA A 436 1.39 10.31 -2.03
C ALA A 436 0.21 10.04 -1.09
N LEU A 437 0.38 10.39 0.18
CA LEU A 437 -0.65 10.22 1.21
C LEU A 437 -1.92 11.01 0.88
N VAL A 438 -3.08 10.36 1.00
CA VAL A 438 -4.39 11.01 0.88
C VAL A 438 -4.90 11.51 2.22
N GLN A 439 -4.45 10.91 3.33
CA GLN A 439 -4.72 11.40 4.69
C GLN A 439 -3.54 11.12 5.63
N ALA A 440 -3.40 11.99 6.62
CA ALA A 440 -2.44 11.87 7.72
C ALA A 440 -2.97 12.67 8.92
N LEU A 441 -2.55 12.30 10.13
CA LEU A 441 -2.94 13.01 11.36
C LEU A 441 -2.43 14.44 11.35
N GLY A 442 -3.27 15.37 11.78
CA GLY A 442 -2.94 16.77 11.99
C GLY A 442 -3.00 17.66 10.75
N MET A 443 -3.21 17.07 9.56
CA MET A 443 -3.28 17.81 8.30
C MET A 443 -4.49 18.74 8.27
N ASN A 444 -5.66 18.21 8.61
CA ASN A 444 -6.93 18.94 8.66
C ASN A 444 -7.69 18.62 9.95
N SER A 445 -8.86 19.23 10.14
CA SER A 445 -9.76 18.88 11.25
C SER A 445 -10.22 17.43 11.15
N SER A 446 -10.57 16.83 12.30
CA SER A 446 -11.10 15.46 12.37
C SER A 446 -12.37 15.24 11.55
N SER A 447 -13.08 16.30 11.16
CA SER A 447 -14.26 16.21 10.29
C SER A 447 -13.98 15.69 8.88
N SER A 448 -12.73 15.73 8.42
CA SER A 448 -12.28 15.25 7.11
C SER A 448 -11.27 14.10 7.26
N LEU A 449 -11.19 13.47 8.44
CA LEU A 449 -10.31 12.35 8.70
C LEU A 449 -11.15 11.08 8.80
N HIS A 450 -10.71 10.01 8.16
CA HIS A 450 -11.41 8.73 8.13
C HIS A 450 -10.49 7.61 8.63
N PRO A 451 -10.31 7.47 9.97
CA PRO A 451 -9.47 6.42 10.52
C PRO A 451 -10.06 5.04 10.24
N THR A 452 -9.25 4.10 9.76
CA THR A 452 -9.71 2.71 9.63
C THR A 452 -9.39 1.94 10.90
N VAL A 453 -10.43 1.49 11.63
CA VAL A 453 -10.31 0.64 12.81
C VAL A 453 -10.96 -0.72 12.55
N GLN A 454 -10.17 -1.79 12.66
CA GLN A 454 -10.61 -3.16 12.40
C GLN A 454 -10.42 -4.05 13.62
N ARG A 455 -11.39 -4.92 13.88
CA ARG A 455 -11.33 -5.92 14.93
C ARG A 455 -11.01 -7.32 14.38
N PHE A 456 -10.20 -8.05 15.12
CA PHE A 456 -9.87 -9.46 14.87
C PHE A 456 -9.93 -10.29 16.14
N ILE A 457 -10.43 -11.53 16.02
CA ILE A 457 -10.41 -12.53 17.08
C ILE A 457 -9.09 -13.30 16.98
N VAL A 458 -8.28 -13.26 18.04
CA VAL A 458 -6.98 -13.94 18.07
C VAL A 458 -7.13 -15.32 18.70
N ASP A 459 -7.11 -16.38 17.90
CA ASP A 459 -7.36 -17.76 18.34
C ASP A 459 -6.17 -18.72 18.08
N GLU A 460 -5.01 -18.19 17.67
CA GLU A 460 -3.73 -18.89 17.57
C GLU A 460 -2.54 -17.99 17.92
N ASP A 461 -1.39 -18.61 18.21
CA ASP A 461 -0.11 -17.89 18.37
C ASP A 461 0.23 -17.13 17.08
N CYS A 462 0.48 -15.82 17.20
CA CYS A 462 0.79 -14.97 16.06
C CYS A 462 1.64 -13.76 16.44
N VAL A 463 2.21 -13.10 15.44
CA VAL A 463 2.90 -11.81 15.57
C VAL A 463 2.16 -10.77 14.75
N PHE A 464 1.88 -9.62 15.37
CA PHE A 464 1.56 -8.39 14.63
C PHE A 464 2.83 -7.55 14.53
N LEU A 465 3.28 -7.29 13.30
CA LEU A 465 4.37 -6.37 13.02
C LEU A 465 3.78 -5.05 12.56
N LEU A 466 3.94 -4.01 13.35
CA LEU A 466 3.67 -2.62 12.95
C LEU A 466 5.00 -2.04 12.44
N CYS A 467 4.98 -1.32 11.32
CA CYS A 467 6.18 -0.66 10.83
C CYS A 467 5.90 0.55 9.93
N SER A 468 6.83 1.51 9.92
CA SER A 468 6.90 2.56 8.90
C SER A 468 7.34 2.00 7.53
N ASP A 469 7.24 2.84 6.50
CA ASP A 469 7.62 2.51 5.12
C ASP A 469 9.12 2.15 5.00
N GLY A 470 9.98 2.71 5.84
CA GLY A 470 11.41 2.43 5.88
C GLY A 470 11.77 0.98 6.20
N LEU A 471 10.84 0.20 6.77
CA LEU A 471 10.93 -1.26 6.71
C LEU A 471 10.15 -1.84 5.52
N SER A 472 8.88 -1.45 5.34
CA SER A 472 7.93 -2.22 4.53
C SER A 472 8.15 -2.13 3.02
N ASP A 473 8.74 -1.03 2.55
CA ASP A 473 8.95 -0.75 1.14
C ASP A 473 9.78 -1.80 0.41
N PHE A 474 9.61 -1.87 -0.91
CA PHE A 474 10.27 -2.84 -1.78
C PHE A 474 10.05 -4.30 -1.37
N ASP A 475 8.87 -4.63 -0.84
CA ASP A 475 8.45 -5.98 -0.43
C ASP A 475 9.40 -6.60 0.62
N ARG A 476 10.01 -5.81 1.50
CA ARG A 476 11.02 -6.32 2.46
C ARG A 476 10.39 -7.26 3.49
N VAL A 477 9.20 -6.96 3.99
CA VAL A 477 8.52 -7.86 4.93
C VAL A 477 8.20 -9.20 4.24
N ASP A 478 7.67 -9.18 3.02
CA ASP A 478 7.39 -10.37 2.19
C ASP A 478 8.64 -11.22 1.93
N GLN A 479 9.81 -10.61 1.82
CA GLN A 479 11.08 -11.31 1.60
C GLN A 479 11.65 -11.99 2.85
N TYR A 480 11.39 -11.46 4.05
CA TYR A 480 12.10 -11.86 5.27
C TYR A 480 11.21 -12.43 6.39
N TRP A 481 9.87 -12.33 6.30
CA TRP A 481 8.97 -12.79 7.36
C TRP A 481 9.17 -14.26 7.76
N GLU A 482 9.34 -15.16 6.77
CA GLU A 482 9.47 -16.60 7.01
C GLU A 482 10.78 -16.92 7.75
N SER A 483 11.89 -16.30 7.36
CA SER A 483 13.21 -16.58 7.93
C SER A 483 13.48 -15.84 9.25
N GLU A 484 12.88 -14.66 9.44
CA GLU A 484 13.22 -13.78 10.56
C GLU A 484 12.11 -13.71 11.61
N ILE A 485 10.82 -13.66 11.22
CA ILE A 485 9.70 -13.40 12.15
C ILE A 485 9.02 -14.69 12.63
N VAL A 486 8.76 -15.65 11.74
CA VAL A 486 8.17 -16.97 12.10
C VAL A 486 8.95 -17.69 13.23
N PRO A 487 10.28 -17.59 13.35
CA PRO A 487 11.03 -18.10 14.50
C PRO A 487 10.52 -17.66 15.88
N ILE A 488 9.87 -16.50 16.01
CA ILE A 488 9.20 -16.04 17.24
C ILE A 488 8.04 -16.97 17.58
N VAL A 489 7.15 -17.20 16.61
CA VAL A 489 5.94 -18.03 16.77
C VAL A 489 6.34 -19.48 17.07
N ASN A 490 7.40 -19.97 16.42
CA ASN A 490 7.98 -21.29 16.68
C ASN A 490 8.82 -21.35 17.97
N ARG A 491 8.96 -20.24 18.72
CA ARG A 491 9.70 -20.14 19.98
C ARG A 491 11.17 -20.54 19.88
N THR A 492 11.76 -20.29 18.72
CA THR A 492 13.19 -20.56 18.43
C THR A 492 14.06 -19.31 18.52
N LYS A 493 13.46 -18.12 18.45
CA LYS A 493 14.08 -16.82 18.72
C LYS A 493 13.16 -15.96 19.58
N ASP A 494 13.73 -15.02 20.32
CA ASP A 494 12.95 -14.04 21.08
C ASP A 494 12.62 -12.79 20.25
N VAL A 495 11.58 -12.05 20.66
CA VAL A 495 11.09 -10.85 19.97
C VAL A 495 12.15 -9.75 19.87
N THR A 496 13.07 -9.67 20.85
CA THR A 496 14.11 -8.67 20.88
C THR A 496 15.17 -8.97 19.82
N GLU A 497 15.70 -10.19 19.76
CA GLU A 497 16.65 -10.64 18.73
C GLU A 497 16.12 -10.33 17.33
N VAL A 498 14.86 -10.70 17.07
CA VAL A 498 14.22 -10.48 15.77
C VAL A 498 14.02 -9.01 15.48
N GLY A 499 13.57 -8.21 16.45
CA GLY A 499 13.41 -6.77 16.25
C GLY A 499 14.73 -6.07 15.92
N LYS A 500 15.84 -6.46 16.55
CA LYS A 500 17.18 -5.95 16.17
C LYS A 500 17.54 -6.34 14.74
N ARG A 501 17.24 -7.58 14.36
CA ARG A 501 17.53 -8.12 13.04
C ARG A 501 16.72 -7.43 11.94
N LEU A 502 15.45 -7.12 12.18
CA LEU A 502 14.61 -6.39 11.22
C LEU A 502 15.13 -4.97 10.98
N LEU A 503 15.57 -4.27 12.03
CA LEU A 503 16.17 -2.94 11.89
C LEU A 503 17.47 -2.97 11.07
N GLU A 504 18.32 -3.97 11.30
CA GLU A 504 19.52 -4.19 10.47
C GLU A 504 19.17 -4.44 8.99
N ILE A 505 18.12 -5.24 8.74
CA ILE A 505 17.65 -5.50 7.38
C ILE A 505 17.13 -4.21 6.74
N ALA A 506 16.31 -3.44 7.43
CA ALA A 506 15.83 -2.15 6.95
C ALA A 506 17.00 -1.22 6.59
N ASN A 507 17.92 -0.97 7.51
CA ASN A 507 19.04 -0.05 7.28
C ASN A 507 20.01 -0.51 6.17
N THR A 508 20.21 -1.82 6.00
CA THR A 508 21.20 -2.35 5.03
C THR A 508 20.62 -2.76 3.69
N ARG A 509 19.31 -3.05 3.61
CA ARG A 509 18.62 -3.55 2.41
C ARG A 509 17.53 -2.62 1.91
N ASN A 510 17.12 -1.64 2.72
CA ASN A 510 16.18 -0.61 2.36
C ASN A 510 16.85 0.76 2.43
N GLY A 511 17.09 1.26 3.64
CA GLY A 511 18.00 2.35 3.96
C GLY A 511 17.72 3.66 3.24
N HIS A 512 16.50 3.88 2.77
CA HIS A 512 16.10 5.14 2.14
C HIS A 512 15.47 6.11 3.12
N ASP A 513 14.91 5.62 4.24
CA ASP A 513 14.19 6.42 5.22
C ASP A 513 14.51 6.08 6.68
N ASN A 514 13.87 6.82 7.59
CA ASN A 514 13.67 6.44 8.98
C ASN A 514 13.00 5.07 9.05
N VAL A 515 13.32 4.28 10.07
CA VAL A 515 12.69 2.98 10.25
C VAL A 515 12.24 2.80 11.68
N THR A 516 10.98 2.43 11.83
CA THR A 516 10.38 2.11 13.12
C THR A 516 9.56 0.85 13.04
N ILE A 517 9.67 0.01 14.07
CA ILE A 517 8.94 -1.23 14.19
C ILE A 517 8.34 -1.40 15.60
N ALA A 518 7.23 -2.11 15.67
CA ALA A 518 6.75 -2.76 16.87
C ALA A 518 6.38 -4.22 16.56
N LEU A 519 6.97 -5.15 17.31
CA LEU A 519 6.63 -6.57 17.28
C LEU A 519 5.72 -6.90 18.46
N VAL A 520 4.49 -7.32 18.19
CA VAL A 520 3.52 -7.77 19.19
C VAL A 520 3.31 -9.27 19.02
N TYR A 521 4.01 -10.07 19.82
CA TYR A 521 3.83 -11.52 19.86
C TYR A 521 2.68 -11.86 20.81
N CYS A 522 1.60 -12.43 20.26
CA CYS A 522 0.49 -13.00 21.01
C CYS A 522 0.67 -14.52 21.12
N GLN A 523 0.55 -15.02 22.34
CA GLN A 523 0.48 -16.45 22.63
C GLN A 523 -0.90 -16.78 23.20
N VAL A 524 -1.57 -17.77 22.58
CA VAL A 524 -2.90 -18.23 22.95
C VAL A 524 -2.78 -19.61 23.59
N LYS A 525 -3.25 -19.77 24.82
CA LYS A 525 -3.22 -21.04 25.54
C LYS A 525 -4.59 -21.41 26.10
N LEU A 526 -4.84 -22.71 26.18
CA LEU A 526 -5.91 -23.24 27.01
C LEU A 526 -5.49 -23.19 28.47
N LYS A 527 -6.38 -22.68 29.34
CA LYS A 527 -6.20 -22.67 30.79
C LYS A 527 -6.11 -24.11 31.31
N GLU A 528 -5.08 -24.39 32.11
CA GLU A 528 -4.87 -25.72 32.67
C GLU A 528 -6.01 -26.12 33.62
N GLY A 529 -6.51 -27.36 33.47
CA GLY A 529 -7.53 -27.93 34.37
C GLY A 529 -8.95 -27.40 34.17
N VAL A 530 -9.24 -26.63 33.12
CA VAL A 530 -10.58 -26.14 32.81
C VAL A 530 -11.26 -27.05 31.78
N GLU A 531 -12.49 -27.50 32.06
CA GLU A 531 -13.31 -28.25 31.11
C GLU A 531 -13.81 -27.35 29.97
N LEU A 532 -13.89 -27.90 28.76
CA LEU A 532 -14.44 -27.17 27.61
C LEU A 532 -15.93 -26.87 27.83
N PRO A 533 -16.37 -25.61 27.73
CA PRO A 533 -17.76 -25.24 27.97
C PRO A 533 -18.64 -25.77 26.84
N THR A 534 -19.79 -26.33 27.20
CA THR A 534 -20.90 -26.48 26.25
C THR A 534 -21.41 -25.09 25.90
N ILE A 535 -21.52 -24.80 24.61
CA ILE A 535 -22.00 -23.51 24.12
C ILE A 535 -23.52 -23.54 24.08
N VAL A 536 -24.16 -22.63 24.79
CA VAL A 536 -25.62 -22.57 24.95
C VAL A 536 -26.20 -21.57 23.98
N TYR A 537 -27.26 -21.95 23.26
CA TYR A 537 -27.98 -21.04 22.39
C TYR A 537 -28.93 -20.17 23.24
N PRO A 538 -28.96 -18.84 23.05
CA PRO A 538 -29.78 -17.96 23.89
C PRO A 538 -31.28 -18.20 23.68
N GLU A 539 -32.06 -18.24 24.78
CA GLU A 539 -33.54 -18.33 24.77
C GLU A 539 -34.22 -16.97 24.45
N ILE A 540 -33.67 -16.20 23.51
CA ILE A 540 -34.15 -14.85 23.18
C ILE A 540 -35.00 -14.92 21.91
N ASP A 541 -36.10 -14.15 21.84
CA ASP A 541 -36.79 -13.92 20.57
C ASP A 541 -35.86 -13.12 19.67
N VAL A 542 -35.46 -13.70 18.54
CA VAL A 542 -34.42 -13.11 17.65
C VAL A 542 -34.82 -11.70 17.17
N SER A 543 -36.12 -11.37 17.19
CA SER A 543 -36.65 -10.03 16.94
C SER A 543 -36.18 -8.97 17.94
N ASP A 544 -35.84 -9.36 19.17
CA ASP A 544 -35.48 -8.48 20.27
C ASP A 544 -33.96 -8.28 20.40
N VAL A 545 -33.17 -8.92 19.53
CA VAL A 545 -31.71 -8.72 19.49
C VAL A 545 -31.43 -7.27 19.07
N PRO A 546 -30.86 -6.42 19.96
CA PRO A 546 -30.62 -5.03 19.63
C PRO A 546 -29.60 -4.93 18.49
N SER A 547 -29.85 -4.03 17.55
CA SER A 547 -28.89 -3.70 16.48
C SER A 547 -27.77 -2.84 17.05
N PRO A 548 -26.52 -3.31 17.11
CA PRO A 548 -25.40 -2.38 17.09
C PRO A 548 -25.30 -1.77 15.67
N THR A 549 -25.01 -0.48 15.60
CA THR A 549 -24.61 0.14 14.34
C THR A 549 -23.22 -0.41 14.02
N LEU A 550 -23.11 -1.34 13.06
CA LEU A 550 -21.82 -1.62 12.46
C LEU A 550 -21.41 -0.36 11.70
N LEU A 551 -20.25 0.20 12.03
CA LEU A 551 -19.54 1.10 11.12
C LEU A 551 -19.14 0.26 9.91
N LEU A 552 -20.08 0.14 8.97
CA LEU A 552 -19.75 -0.18 7.59
C LEU A 552 -18.92 1.00 7.10
N LEU A 553 -17.80 0.72 6.43
CA LEU A 553 -17.13 1.72 5.59
C LEU A 553 -18.21 2.25 4.63
N GLU A 554 -18.60 3.52 4.77
CA GLU A 554 -19.78 4.10 4.12
C GLU A 554 -19.47 4.45 2.65
N ASP A 555 -19.23 3.43 1.83
CA ASP A 555 -18.68 3.61 0.47
C ASP A 555 -19.52 4.49 -0.50
N GLU A 556 -20.83 4.67 -0.30
CA GLU A 556 -21.68 5.34 -1.31
C GLU A 556 -21.82 6.87 -1.11
N GLU A 557 -21.79 7.37 0.12
CA GLU A 557 -21.67 8.83 0.37
C GLU A 557 -20.20 9.29 0.41
N GLU A 558 -19.25 8.37 0.66
CA GLU A 558 -17.80 8.67 0.70
C GLU A 558 -17.19 8.98 -0.66
N ILE A 559 -17.59 8.30 -1.75
CA ILE A 559 -17.03 8.56 -3.10
C ILE A 559 -17.29 10.01 -3.55
N GLN A 560 -18.44 10.59 -3.19
CA GLN A 560 -18.74 12.00 -3.51
C GLN A 560 -18.00 12.99 -2.62
N LYS A 561 -17.62 12.62 -1.39
CA LYS A 561 -16.86 13.48 -0.47
C LYS A 561 -15.34 13.38 -0.69
N GLU A 562 -14.80 12.21 -0.99
CA GLU A 562 -13.37 12.02 -1.33
C GLU A 562 -12.97 12.78 -2.62
N GLU A 563 -13.91 12.94 -3.56
CA GLU A 563 -13.73 13.81 -4.74
C GLU A 563 -13.63 15.31 -4.36
N GLU A 564 -14.25 15.75 -3.26
CA GLU A 564 -14.25 17.16 -2.82
C GLU A 564 -13.09 17.49 -1.85
N ASP A 565 -12.62 16.53 -1.04
CA ASP A 565 -11.65 16.78 0.06
C ASP A 565 -10.18 16.52 -0.29
N THR A 566 -9.84 16.29 -1.56
CA THR A 566 -8.44 16.19 -2.01
C THR A 566 -7.77 17.57 -2.03
N VAL A 567 -7.31 18.06 -0.87
CA VAL A 567 -6.41 19.23 -0.77
C VAL A 567 -5.19 18.90 0.07
N LEU A 568 -4.30 18.08 -0.49
CA LEU A 568 -2.88 18.08 -0.10
C LEU A 568 -1.94 18.47 -1.27
N MET A 569 -2.49 19.01 -2.37
CA MET A 569 -1.73 19.72 -3.39
C MET A 569 -2.52 20.95 -3.88
N GLY A 570 -1.82 22.07 -4.06
CA GLY A 570 -2.39 23.37 -4.39
C GLY A 570 -3.12 23.43 -5.74
N THR A 571 -4.31 24.03 -5.68
CA THR A 571 -5.12 24.74 -6.70
C THR A 571 -5.54 24.01 -7.98
N SER A 572 -6.87 23.93 -8.17
CA SER A 572 -7.50 24.14 -9.47
C SER A 572 -8.75 25.02 -9.32
N ALA A 573 -8.97 25.87 -10.33
CA ALA A 573 -9.97 26.93 -10.37
C ALA A 573 -11.41 26.38 -10.47
N LYS A 574 -12.28 26.84 -9.58
CA LYS A 574 -13.71 26.52 -9.59
C LYS A 574 -14.41 27.12 -10.82
N SER A 575 -15.02 26.27 -11.63
CA SER A 575 -16.08 26.63 -12.57
C SER A 575 -17.40 26.76 -11.79
N GLU A 576 -17.94 27.98 -11.68
CA GLU A 576 -19.29 28.17 -11.11
C GLU A 576 -20.36 27.94 -12.18
N SER A 577 -21.14 26.87 -12.01
CA SER A 577 -22.44 26.67 -12.65
C SER A 577 -23.55 27.32 -11.80
N TYR A 578 -24.39 28.13 -12.43
CA TYR A 578 -25.55 28.79 -11.81
C TYR A 578 -26.64 27.79 -11.36
N PRO A 579 -27.27 27.99 -10.18
CA PRO A 579 -28.51 27.29 -9.85
C PRO A 579 -29.74 28.04 -10.36
N GLU A 580 -30.63 27.28 -10.99
CA GLU A 580 -32.00 27.64 -11.33
C GLU A 580 -32.87 27.72 -10.05
N LYS A 581 -33.50 28.86 -9.77
CA LYS A 581 -34.73 28.90 -8.95
C LYS A 581 -35.77 29.85 -9.55
N THR A 582 -36.96 29.30 -9.68
CA THR A 582 -38.17 29.86 -10.26
C THR A 582 -38.84 30.96 -9.42
N SER A 583 -39.38 31.96 -10.13
CA SER A 583 -40.63 32.72 -9.85
C SER A 583 -40.68 33.71 -8.68
N GLN A 584 -40.72 35.03 -9.00
CA GLN A 584 -41.92 35.90 -8.82
C GLN A 584 -41.70 37.31 -9.44
N ARG A 585 -42.76 37.90 -10.00
CA ARG A 585 -42.79 39.16 -10.79
C ARG A 585 -42.97 40.41 -9.91
N SER A 586 -42.28 41.52 -10.23
CA SER A 586 -42.82 42.91 -10.17
C SER A 586 -41.89 43.94 -10.88
N PRO A 587 -42.32 45.18 -11.22
CA PRO A 587 -41.94 45.85 -12.48
C PRO A 587 -40.83 46.93 -12.41
N PHE A 588 -40.21 47.12 -13.59
CA PHE A 588 -39.36 48.19 -14.14
C PHE A 588 -39.17 49.52 -13.37
N SER A 589 -37.90 49.95 -13.27
CA SER A 589 -37.48 51.37 -13.20
C SER A 589 -36.18 51.60 -14.00
N PRO A 590 -36.07 52.64 -14.85
CA PRO A 590 -34.98 52.82 -15.80
C PRO A 590 -33.84 53.67 -15.21
N VAL A 591 -32.92 53.03 -14.47
CA VAL A 591 -31.65 53.66 -14.05
C VAL A 591 -30.42 52.82 -14.46
N LEU A 592 -30.64 51.68 -15.14
CA LEU A 592 -29.57 50.70 -15.40
C LEU A 592 -28.80 50.88 -16.72
N LEU A 593 -29.04 51.94 -17.49
CA LEU A 593 -28.38 52.14 -18.80
C LEU A 593 -27.08 52.98 -18.75
N SER A 594 -26.78 53.64 -17.63
CA SER A 594 -25.54 54.41 -17.45
C SER A 594 -24.42 53.63 -16.75
N VAL A 595 -24.73 52.54 -16.04
CA VAL A 595 -23.73 51.71 -15.34
C VAL A 595 -23.11 50.66 -16.28
N VAL A 596 -23.86 50.17 -17.28
CA VAL A 596 -23.38 49.17 -18.25
C VAL A 596 -22.33 49.76 -19.21
N ALA A 597 -22.43 51.05 -19.54
CA ALA A 597 -21.46 51.72 -20.42
C ALA A 597 -20.10 52.00 -19.74
N LEU A 598 -20.08 52.19 -18.41
CA LEU A 598 -18.85 52.38 -17.64
C LEU A 598 -18.15 51.04 -17.33
N GLY A 599 -18.90 49.95 -17.17
CA GLY A 599 -18.34 48.60 -17.01
C GLY A 599 -17.60 48.09 -18.25
N ALA A 600 -18.11 48.39 -19.45
CA ALA A 600 -17.50 47.95 -20.71
C ALA A 600 -16.12 48.59 -20.98
N LEU A 601 -15.87 49.81 -20.51
CA LEU A 601 -14.57 50.49 -20.64
C LEU A 601 -13.54 50.03 -19.59
N ALA A 602 -13.99 49.62 -18.40
CA ALA A 602 -13.12 49.07 -17.36
C ALA A 602 -12.65 47.63 -17.69
N LEU A 603 -13.53 46.82 -18.31
CA LEU A 603 -13.20 45.45 -18.73
C LEU A 603 -12.24 45.42 -19.92
N GLY A 604 -12.35 46.36 -20.87
CA GLY A 604 -11.44 46.46 -22.01
C GLY A 604 -10.02 46.94 -21.64
N GLY A 605 -9.88 47.80 -20.63
CA GLY A 605 -8.58 48.27 -20.13
C GLY A 605 -7.84 47.23 -19.27
N GLY A 606 -8.57 46.44 -18.49
CA GLY A 606 -8.00 45.37 -17.66
C GLY A 606 -7.41 44.21 -18.47
N TYR A 607 -8.06 43.82 -19.56
CA TYR A 607 -7.59 42.74 -20.44
C TYR A 607 -6.26 43.08 -21.13
N TRP A 608 -6.04 44.33 -21.53
CA TRP A 608 -4.80 44.78 -22.19
C TRP A 608 -3.60 44.88 -21.23
N LEU A 609 -3.84 45.21 -19.95
CA LEU A 609 -2.79 45.26 -18.92
C LEU A 609 -2.46 43.87 -18.36
N TRP A 610 -3.44 42.97 -18.26
CA TRP A 610 -3.25 41.57 -17.85
C TRP A 610 -2.41 40.78 -18.86
N GLN A 611 -2.65 40.98 -20.16
CA GLN A 611 -1.86 40.33 -21.22
C GLN A 611 -0.37 40.73 -21.22
N LYS A 612 -0.01 41.84 -20.54
CA LYS A 612 1.36 42.33 -20.46
C LYS A 612 2.11 41.89 -19.19
N ASN A 613 1.43 41.25 -18.23
CA ASN A 613 1.98 40.91 -16.92
C ASN A 613 2.01 39.39 -16.60
N ILE A 614 1.55 38.54 -17.52
CA ILE A 614 1.80 37.08 -17.44
C ILE A 614 3.14 36.80 -18.12
N GLN A 615 4.21 37.19 -17.44
CA GLN A 615 5.55 36.76 -17.79
C GLN A 615 6.43 36.74 -16.53
N SER A 616 6.05 35.91 -15.56
CA SER A 616 6.99 35.43 -14.55
C SER A 616 6.39 34.33 -13.69
N GLN A 617 7.05 33.17 -13.75
CA GLN A 617 7.18 32.13 -12.72
C GLN A 617 6.01 31.17 -12.49
N ASP A 618 6.14 29.98 -13.10
CA ASP A 618 5.65 28.70 -12.56
C ASP A 618 6.67 27.60 -12.92
N SER A 619 7.06 26.83 -11.91
CA SER A 619 7.95 25.66 -12.01
C SER A 619 7.12 24.38 -12.11
N ASN A 620 6.63 24.11 -13.32
CA ASN A 620 6.29 22.79 -13.83
C ASN A 620 7.50 22.23 -14.61
N PRO A 621 7.64 20.91 -14.85
CA PRO A 621 8.57 20.43 -15.86
C PRO A 621 8.24 21.14 -17.17
N PRO A 622 9.20 21.79 -17.85
CA PRO A 622 8.89 22.63 -18.99
C PRO A 622 8.23 21.76 -20.06
N THR A 623 7.16 22.26 -20.65
CA THR A 623 6.76 21.78 -21.98
C THR A 623 8.01 21.95 -22.84
N LEU A 624 8.55 20.88 -23.46
CA LEU A 624 9.81 20.96 -24.22
C LEU A 624 9.76 21.99 -25.36
N SER A 625 8.57 22.44 -25.75
CA SER A 625 8.33 23.58 -26.63
C SER A 625 8.83 24.93 -26.07
N ALA A 626 9.00 25.06 -24.76
CA ALA A 626 9.38 26.28 -24.05
C ALA A 626 10.90 26.45 -23.80
N LEU A 627 11.73 25.46 -24.15
CA LEU A 627 13.19 25.58 -24.03
C LEU A 627 13.73 26.61 -25.04
N VAL A 628 14.46 27.60 -24.53
CA VAL A 628 15.09 28.68 -25.30
C VAL A 628 16.61 28.68 -25.13
N GLU A 629 17.32 29.37 -26.03
CA GLU A 629 18.76 29.57 -25.92
C GLU A 629 19.16 30.15 -24.56
N GLY A 630 20.13 29.53 -23.90
CA GLY A 630 20.60 29.90 -22.56
C GLY A 630 20.05 29.05 -21.41
N ASP A 631 18.96 28.30 -21.62
CA ASP A 631 18.39 27.41 -20.61
C ASP A 631 19.37 26.29 -20.23
N ALA A 632 19.42 25.95 -18.95
CA ALA A 632 20.15 24.81 -18.43
C ALA A 632 19.18 23.70 -18.04
N ILE A 633 19.49 22.48 -18.46
CA ILE A 633 18.66 21.30 -18.26
C ILE A 633 19.51 20.13 -17.75
N GLU A 634 18.88 19.23 -17.01
CA GLU A 634 19.46 17.95 -16.60
C GLU A 634 18.60 16.81 -17.14
N THR A 635 19.25 15.77 -17.67
CA THR A 635 18.58 14.60 -18.25
C THR A 635 18.51 13.46 -17.22
N LEU A 636 17.34 12.83 -17.05
CA LEU A 636 17.17 11.71 -16.11
C LEU A 636 17.47 10.35 -16.74
N THR A 637 17.60 10.28 -18.06
CA THR A 637 18.04 9.09 -18.81
C THR A 637 19.15 9.44 -19.80
N PRO A 638 19.99 8.47 -20.23
CA PRO A 638 21.05 8.72 -21.19
C PRO A 638 20.51 9.18 -22.56
N ILE A 639 21.15 10.17 -23.17
CA ILE A 639 20.77 10.71 -24.48
C ILE A 639 21.92 10.65 -25.49
N SER A 640 21.58 10.71 -26.77
CA SER A 640 22.52 10.66 -27.88
C SER A 640 22.45 11.95 -28.70
N LEU A 641 23.50 12.77 -28.66
CA LEU A 641 23.61 14.02 -29.40
C LEU A 641 24.29 13.81 -30.76
N GLN A 642 23.71 14.31 -31.85
CA GLN A 642 24.27 14.19 -33.21
C GLN A 642 25.28 15.32 -33.51
N ALA A 643 26.39 15.01 -34.16
CA ALA A 643 27.43 16.00 -34.49
C ALA A 643 26.99 17.04 -35.54
N SER A 644 26.03 16.70 -36.42
CA SER A 644 25.39 17.65 -37.33
C SER A 644 23.95 17.21 -37.65
N GLN A 645 23.12 18.14 -38.14
CA GLN A 645 21.75 17.84 -38.55
C GLN A 645 21.66 16.93 -39.80
N THR A 646 22.76 16.71 -40.52
CA THR A 646 22.79 15.95 -41.78
C THR A 646 23.65 14.68 -41.75
N GLU A 647 24.35 14.39 -40.65
CA GLU A 647 25.19 13.18 -40.50
C GLU A 647 24.81 12.39 -39.23
N VAL A 648 24.21 11.21 -39.43
CA VAL A 648 23.73 10.33 -38.35
C VAL A 648 24.86 9.46 -37.75
N ASP A 649 25.96 9.24 -38.48
CA ASP A 649 27.02 8.27 -38.14
C ASP A 649 28.00 8.72 -37.04
N ARG A 650 27.85 9.94 -36.49
CA ARG A 650 28.67 10.42 -35.36
C ARG A 650 27.78 11.00 -34.27
N SER A 651 27.48 10.16 -33.28
CA SER A 651 26.71 10.54 -32.09
C SER A 651 27.56 10.55 -30.82
N LEU A 652 27.45 11.61 -30.03
CA LEU A 652 27.97 11.69 -28.66
C LEU A 652 26.95 11.10 -27.68
N GLN A 653 27.36 10.09 -26.92
CA GLN A 653 26.54 9.52 -25.85
C GLN A 653 26.73 10.31 -24.56
N VAL A 654 25.64 10.75 -23.96
CA VAL A 654 25.59 11.53 -22.72
C VAL A 654 24.81 10.72 -21.67
N PRO A 655 25.44 10.24 -20.58
CA PRO A 655 24.76 9.61 -19.45
C PRO A 655 23.73 10.54 -18.80
N ALA A 656 22.78 9.92 -18.08
CA ALA A 656 21.87 10.62 -17.18
C ALA A 656 22.65 11.41 -16.10
N GLY A 657 22.05 12.50 -15.62
CA GLY A 657 22.60 13.37 -14.57
C GLY A 657 23.64 14.38 -15.06
N ILE A 658 23.85 14.50 -16.38
CA ILE A 658 24.73 15.53 -16.96
C ILE A 658 23.93 16.79 -17.27
N ILE A 659 24.50 17.94 -16.89
CA ILE A 659 23.92 19.25 -17.14
C ILE A 659 24.26 19.70 -18.55
N LEU A 660 23.22 20.11 -19.27
CA LEU A 660 23.31 20.57 -20.64
C LEU A 660 22.78 22.00 -20.74
N LYS A 661 23.47 22.84 -21.52
CA LYS A 661 23.01 24.19 -21.84
C LYS A 661 22.51 24.25 -23.27
N VAL A 662 21.34 24.86 -23.47
CA VAL A 662 20.77 25.09 -24.80
C VAL A 662 21.56 26.19 -25.50
N VAL A 663 22.23 25.85 -26.60
CA VAL A 663 23.09 26.75 -27.39
C VAL A 663 22.32 27.42 -28.51
N SER A 664 21.46 26.66 -29.19
CA SER A 664 20.62 27.18 -30.26
C SER A 664 19.36 26.33 -30.39
N THR A 665 18.30 26.93 -30.93
CA THR A 665 16.99 26.26 -31.06
C THR A 665 16.42 26.43 -32.46
N ASN A 666 15.91 25.34 -33.03
CA ASN A 666 15.10 25.34 -34.25
C ASN A 666 13.69 24.80 -33.94
N SER A 667 12.80 24.79 -34.94
CA SER A 667 11.40 24.37 -34.75
C SER A 667 11.27 22.93 -34.23
N ASN A 668 12.19 22.03 -34.60
CA ASN A 668 12.10 20.60 -34.28
C ASN A 668 13.31 20.05 -33.50
N SER A 669 14.40 20.81 -33.37
CA SER A 669 15.66 20.34 -32.78
C SER A 669 16.32 21.38 -31.87
N LEU A 670 17.15 20.90 -30.95
CA LEU A 670 17.92 21.70 -30.00
C LEU A 670 19.40 21.37 -30.12
N GLU A 671 20.26 22.39 -30.10
CA GLU A 671 21.69 22.22 -29.93
C GLU A 671 22.04 22.35 -28.45
N LEU A 672 22.67 21.33 -27.89
CA LEU A 672 22.99 21.24 -26.47
C LEU A 672 24.50 21.18 -26.26
N ARG A 673 24.98 21.79 -25.17
CA ARG A 673 26.40 21.76 -24.74
C ARG A 673 26.55 21.15 -23.35
N THR A 674 27.55 20.29 -23.15
CA THR A 674 27.86 19.68 -21.85
C THR A 674 28.50 20.68 -20.88
N CYS A 675 27.97 20.75 -19.65
CA CYS A 675 28.37 21.72 -18.62
C CYS A 675 28.37 21.08 -17.21
N GLN A 676 28.83 21.83 -16.20
CA GLN A 676 28.84 21.45 -14.78
C GLN A 676 28.39 22.60 -13.88
N ILE A 677 27.99 22.31 -12.64
CA ILE A 677 27.70 23.35 -11.62
C ILE A 677 29.01 23.90 -11.06
N SER A 678 29.09 25.24 -10.95
CA SER A 678 30.30 25.98 -10.56
C SER A 678 30.75 25.78 -9.09
N GLN A 679 30.01 25.02 -8.27
CA GLN A 679 30.29 24.86 -6.82
C GLN A 679 31.22 23.69 -6.44
N ASN A 680 31.75 22.91 -7.38
CA ASN A 680 32.75 21.86 -7.09
C ASN A 680 34.18 22.29 -7.48
N VAL A 681 34.74 23.26 -6.74
CA VAL A 681 36.19 23.51 -6.72
C VAL A 681 36.74 23.10 -5.35
N ASN A 682 36.59 21.82 -4.99
CA ASN A 682 37.40 21.18 -3.93
C ASN A 682 37.30 19.64 -3.93
N SER A 683 37.39 19.01 -5.11
CA SER A 683 37.59 17.56 -5.19
C SER A 683 39.03 17.20 -5.59
N ASN A 684 39.50 16.16 -4.92
CA ASN A 684 40.86 15.62 -4.88
C ASN A 684 41.40 15.26 -6.29
N PRO A 685 42.72 15.36 -6.59
CA PRO A 685 43.27 15.12 -7.94
C PRO A 685 43.15 13.68 -8.48
N GLU A 686 42.67 12.73 -7.66
CA GLU A 686 42.58 11.31 -8.03
C GLU A 686 41.27 10.90 -8.73
N GLU A 687 40.26 11.77 -8.79
CA GLU A 687 38.98 11.45 -9.46
C GLU A 687 39.02 11.54 -11.00
N LYS A 688 40.12 12.04 -11.60
CA LYS A 688 40.25 12.21 -13.06
C LYS A 688 40.56 10.93 -13.85
N LYS A 689 40.39 9.73 -13.26
CA LYS A 689 40.67 8.45 -13.92
C LYS A 689 39.51 7.44 -13.85
N ARG A 690 38.26 7.88 -14.06
CA ARG A 690 37.17 6.97 -14.44
C ARG A 690 37.03 6.91 -15.97
N PRO A 691 36.97 5.72 -16.59
CA PRO A 691 36.63 5.59 -18.00
C PRO A 691 35.16 5.97 -18.18
N GLY A 692 34.87 7.03 -18.94
CA GLY A 692 33.51 7.52 -19.19
C GLY A 692 33.23 8.97 -18.76
N ALA A 693 34.21 9.70 -18.21
CA ALA A 693 34.06 11.14 -17.94
C ALA A 693 33.94 11.93 -19.26
N ILE A 694 32.77 12.48 -19.54
CA ILE A 694 32.54 13.30 -20.74
C ILE A 694 33.32 14.61 -20.61
N ALA A 695 33.97 15.02 -21.71
CA ALA A 695 34.63 16.31 -21.77
C ALA A 695 33.57 17.44 -21.78
N LEU A 696 33.75 18.40 -20.87
CA LEU A 696 32.93 19.61 -20.81
C LEU A 696 33.11 20.45 -22.09
N GLY A 697 32.05 21.13 -22.52
CA GLY A 697 32.05 21.97 -23.70
C GLY A 697 31.78 21.24 -25.03
N GLN A 698 31.48 19.94 -25.00
CA GLN A 698 31.06 19.20 -26.20
C GLN A 698 29.64 19.59 -26.61
N GLN A 699 29.39 19.70 -27.91
CA GLN A 699 28.11 20.13 -28.47
C GLN A 699 27.52 19.08 -29.41
N GLY A 700 26.19 19.03 -29.49
CA GLY A 700 25.49 18.27 -30.51
C GLY A 700 23.99 18.52 -30.51
N TRP A 701 23.32 17.99 -31.53
CA TRP A 701 21.91 18.19 -31.82
C TRP A 701 21.04 17.04 -31.32
N ILE A 702 19.84 17.35 -30.86
CA ILE A 702 18.81 16.36 -30.54
C ILE A 702 17.42 16.83 -30.99
N ASP A 703 16.59 15.90 -31.45
CA ASP A 703 15.18 16.16 -31.76
C ASP A 703 14.40 16.42 -30.46
N ARG A 704 13.52 17.43 -30.47
CA ARG A 704 12.73 17.78 -29.28
C ARG A 704 11.89 16.60 -28.77
N GLU A 705 11.33 15.78 -29.66
CA GLU A 705 10.55 14.58 -29.26
C GLU A 705 11.42 13.52 -28.55
N LYS A 706 12.65 13.30 -29.02
CA LYS A 706 13.58 12.34 -28.38
C LYS A 706 14.05 12.84 -27.02
N LEU A 707 14.25 14.14 -26.88
CA LEU A 707 14.58 14.75 -25.59
C LEU A 707 13.39 14.63 -24.61
N ALA A 708 12.14 14.72 -25.09
CA ALA A 708 10.95 14.57 -24.26
C ALA A 708 10.83 13.18 -23.62
N LEU A 709 11.17 12.14 -24.39
CA LEU A 709 11.22 10.76 -23.90
C LEU A 709 12.31 10.53 -22.85
N SER A 710 13.26 11.46 -22.69
CA SER A 710 14.42 11.27 -21.83
C SER A 710 14.26 11.81 -20.40
N VAL A 711 13.10 12.42 -20.10
CA VAL A 711 12.72 13.14 -18.88
C VAL A 711 13.76 14.21 -18.47
N VAL A 712 13.34 15.46 -18.45
CA VAL A 712 14.26 16.60 -18.36
C VAL A 712 13.81 17.60 -17.30
N THR A 713 14.73 17.98 -16.41
CA THR A 713 14.50 18.99 -15.38
C THR A 713 15.18 20.30 -15.79
N LYS A 714 14.44 21.41 -15.80
CA LYS A 714 15.01 22.75 -16.02
C LYS A 714 15.61 23.28 -14.72
N LEU A 715 16.84 23.75 -14.76
CA LEU A 715 17.53 24.26 -13.59
C LEU A 715 17.15 25.73 -13.31
N PRO A 716 17.00 26.13 -12.03
CA PRO A 716 16.46 27.43 -11.64
C PRO A 716 17.40 28.64 -11.83
N SER A 717 18.71 28.45 -12.06
CA SER A 717 19.69 29.53 -12.24
C SER A 717 20.70 29.24 -13.37
N ALA A 718 20.56 29.89 -14.54
CA ALA A 718 21.49 29.72 -15.66
C ALA A 718 22.89 30.35 -15.42
N ASP A 719 23.02 31.20 -14.40
CA ASP A 719 24.24 31.94 -14.06
C ASP A 719 25.27 31.11 -13.26
N GLU A 720 24.94 29.89 -12.83
CA GLU A 720 25.82 29.01 -12.04
C GLU A 720 26.41 27.83 -12.85
N VAL A 721 26.20 27.81 -14.16
CA VAL A 721 26.59 26.70 -15.05
C VAL A 721 27.86 27.05 -15.85
N ASP A 722 28.95 26.33 -15.58
CA ASP A 722 30.21 26.45 -16.32
C ASP A 722 30.29 25.42 -17.46
N CYS A 723 30.49 25.92 -18.67
CA CYS A 723 30.60 25.14 -19.90
C CYS A 723 31.97 25.30 -20.58
N SER A 724 32.94 25.91 -19.90
CA SER A 724 34.26 26.23 -20.47
C SER A 724 35.12 24.97 -20.65
N VAL A 725 35.79 24.88 -21.81
CA VAL A 725 36.63 23.73 -22.17
C VAL A 725 37.85 23.72 -21.26
N VAL A 726 38.05 22.64 -20.49
CA VAL A 726 39.30 22.45 -19.75
C VAL A 726 40.42 22.21 -20.75
N GLU A 727 41.26 23.22 -21.00
CA GLU A 727 42.53 23.02 -21.72
C GLU A 727 43.38 22.01 -20.93
N SER A 728 43.68 20.89 -21.57
CA SER A 728 44.61 19.88 -21.06
C SER A 728 45.97 20.52 -20.71
N PRO A 729 46.61 20.15 -19.58
CA PRO A 729 47.92 20.70 -19.23
C PRO A 729 48.93 20.37 -20.34
N GLN A 730 49.72 21.36 -20.74
CA GLN A 730 50.82 21.15 -21.70
C GLN A 730 51.75 20.01 -21.23
N PRO A 731 52.29 19.20 -22.15
CA PRO A 731 53.23 18.15 -21.79
C PRO A 731 54.49 18.76 -21.18
N ILE A 732 54.83 18.31 -19.98
CA ILE A 732 56.12 18.58 -19.35
C ILE A 732 57.21 17.98 -20.27
N ILE A 733 57.98 18.86 -20.90
CA ILE A 733 59.17 18.49 -21.67
C ILE A 733 60.20 17.93 -20.68
N PRO A 734 60.69 16.68 -20.83
CA PRO A 734 61.73 16.16 -19.97
C PRO A 734 63.06 16.91 -20.22
N PRO A 735 63.88 17.15 -19.18
CA PRO A 735 65.16 17.80 -19.36
C PRO A 735 66.06 16.94 -20.25
N LYS A 736 66.69 17.59 -21.23
CA LYS A 736 67.72 16.99 -22.10
C LYS A 736 68.81 16.36 -21.23
N SER A 737 69.11 15.09 -21.51
CA SER A 737 70.35 14.43 -21.10
C SER A 737 71.56 15.20 -21.66
N PRO A 738 72.67 15.31 -20.90
CA PRO A 738 73.88 15.95 -21.39
C PRO A 738 74.55 15.05 -22.43
N SER A 739 74.86 15.62 -23.60
CA SER A 739 75.72 14.99 -24.60
C SER A 739 77.18 14.95 -24.14
N PRO A 740 77.96 13.95 -24.59
CA PRO A 740 79.34 13.79 -24.18
C PRO A 740 80.24 14.71 -25.00
N GLU A 741 81.05 15.54 -24.34
CA GLU A 741 82.22 16.15 -24.97
C GLU A 741 83.49 15.54 -24.37
N THR A 742 84.23 14.93 -25.28
CA THR A 742 85.60 14.47 -25.19
C THR A 742 86.59 15.64 -25.23
N ASP A 743 87.56 15.59 -24.32
CA ASP A 743 88.97 16.03 -24.39
C ASP A 743 89.38 17.14 -25.38
N ASN A 744 89.73 18.32 -24.85
CA ASN A 744 91.11 18.85 -24.80
C ASN A 744 91.20 20.17 -24.03
#